data_AF-A0A1B2DME3-F1
#
_entry.id   AF-A0A1B2DME3-F1
#
_cell.length_a   1.000
_cell.length_b   1.000
_cell.length_c   1.000
_cell.angle_alpha   90.00
_cell.angle_beta   90.00
_cell.angle_gamma   90.00
#
_symmetry.space_group_name_H-M   'P 1'
#
loop_
_entity.id
_entity.type
_entity.pdbx_description
1 polymer ?
#
loop_
_entity_poly.entity_id
_entity_poly.type
_entity_poly.pdbx_seq_one_letter_code
_entity_poly.pdbx_strand_id
1 'polypeptide(L)'
;MKAEKNAAETGSTGFSSFGLVGFYFRSTAFNELLLITQNKDSNLSLENTQLSSLCNIDNEQVQSARWLGFIKPPKTDEYIFYTPSNQDIMIQLDQATVELGSSVTLEQDKIYSLRMESRFAENTTTTVACELYWSYSGQNELISESCLLAPDYNNTVFFPQTSLFGDVADETTDSDQDGIPDDWEINGYAFIQPNIVKWDDAYQGTYPKYVSNPYQSHTVGDPYTDFEKASEQIDKAISKEAWNPLVAAYPVIGVGMEKLILSSNENFTTTENHTTGNSKTEANTEGSSFEIGKNKDGFFGGITPNYSHTTSTTNTSEDSSGTTTMINKGDSAYLNANVRYYNTGSAPMYQVTPTTNFVLDTDTIKTITAPPSNIGNSLTPNSTYPASGQNAIALTTVDGSEPITIDYDQLTKLQSGDSLILETTQTTGLFGTYENGTFVTPDTNVWDPYIVQIKASSGSFILDTGSEVFERSVAAKDYSNPNDYTPAITIGEAISIAFGATTQDNLIYYKDVPIYESAVELIYDADTATDIQEQLEASESNNIYDMKLKPGMNILIKCPEIYDNANGSYDNNVFDWSYTYSGQAGIEGKGYSTGGTSYGDWENLVIEQNTRYILSIYVKGFDAFEHQVKLGVGSGDISTFTHIQTYTVNNEWQRLELEFNPAVDNSKFTGVAIQSIDRSTIYFDDIAITKLNPEIIITEDTIKAAHTVKSWNIDESVNYVDGVYLHVEPDYVCEYKLVAADEDRGTHPRYAPDASGTLYVNYTEYNAGHGFSENTHSLVYAVYPGLSPVLVAEWVPS
;
A
#
# COMPACT_ATOMS: atom_id res chain seq x y z
N MET A 1 21.61 -42.63 24.86
CA MET A 1 20.38 -43.35 24.45
C MET A 1 19.18 -42.61 25.05
N LYS A 2 18.61 -41.71 24.24
CA LYS A 2 17.23 -41.18 24.23
C LYS A 2 17.33 -39.88 23.42
N ALA A 3 17.04 -39.99 22.13
CA ALA A 3 16.86 -38.86 21.22
C ALA A 3 15.37 -38.59 21.10
N GLU A 4 15.05 -37.31 21.08
CA GLU A 4 13.73 -36.70 20.98
C GLU A 4 13.09 -36.94 19.61
N LYS A 5 11.76 -36.92 19.60
CA LYS A 5 10.90 -37.26 18.48
C LYS A 5 10.09 -36.01 18.07
N ASN A 6 10.26 -35.67 16.80
CA ASN A 6 9.33 -35.01 15.87
C ASN A 6 8.93 -33.54 16.09
N ALA A 7 9.56 -32.68 15.28
CA ALA A 7 8.85 -31.64 14.54
C ALA A 7 7.94 -32.32 13.50
N ALA A 8 6.67 -31.93 13.46
CA ALA A 8 5.72 -32.36 12.44
C ALA A 8 5.85 -31.44 11.21
N GLU A 9 5.92 -32.07 10.04
CA GLU A 9 5.88 -31.45 8.72
C GLU A 9 4.54 -30.73 8.52
N THR A 10 4.59 -29.41 8.28
CA THR A 10 3.51 -28.66 7.65
C THR A 10 3.54 -29.00 6.15
N GLY A 11 2.77 -30.00 5.72
CA GLY A 11 2.59 -30.32 4.31
C GLY A 11 1.85 -29.18 3.60
N SER A 12 2.40 -28.72 2.47
CA SER A 12 1.71 -27.83 1.52
C SER A 12 0.50 -28.56 0.93
N THR A 13 -0.70 -27.97 1.01
CA THR A 13 -1.97 -28.64 0.69
C THR A 13 -2.66 -28.16 -0.60
N GLY A 14 -2.18 -27.12 -1.30
CA GLY A 14 -2.71 -26.69 -2.61
C GLY A 14 -2.35 -27.63 -3.76
N PHE A 15 -2.68 -27.25 -5.02
CA PHE A 15 -2.08 -27.91 -6.18
C PHE A 15 -0.54 -27.90 -6.02
N SER A 16 0.14 -28.85 -6.63
CA SER A 16 1.60 -28.95 -6.67
C SER A 16 2.10 -28.86 -8.10
N SER A 17 3.36 -28.49 -8.26
CA SER A 17 4.05 -28.56 -9.54
C SER A 17 4.21 -30.00 -10.07
N PHE A 18 3.88 -31.01 -9.25
CA PHE A 18 3.82 -32.43 -9.57
C PHE A 18 2.37 -32.93 -9.71
N GLY A 19 2.20 -33.98 -10.52
CA GLY A 19 0.90 -34.60 -10.77
C GLY A 19 0.20 -34.11 -12.04
N LEU A 20 -0.93 -34.73 -12.37
CA LEU A 20 -1.74 -34.40 -13.55
C LEU A 20 -2.96 -33.58 -13.15
N VAL A 21 -3.37 -32.67 -14.03
CA VAL A 21 -4.63 -31.91 -13.87
C VAL A 21 -5.74 -32.68 -14.56
N GLY A 22 -6.76 -33.07 -13.79
CA GLY A 22 -7.92 -33.83 -14.21
C GLY A 22 -9.15 -32.96 -14.38
N PHE A 23 -9.83 -33.11 -15.51
CA PHE A 23 -11.08 -32.47 -15.88
C PHE A 23 -12.17 -33.54 -15.96
N TYR A 24 -13.24 -33.40 -15.17
CA TYR A 24 -14.29 -34.41 -15.06
C TYR A 24 -15.62 -33.86 -15.57
N PHE A 25 -16.31 -34.66 -16.38
CA PHE A 25 -17.42 -34.22 -17.23
C PHE A 25 -18.68 -35.05 -16.97
N ARG A 26 -19.84 -34.40 -17.09
CA ARG A 26 -21.15 -35.08 -16.95
C ARG A 26 -21.45 -36.01 -18.13
N SER A 27 -20.90 -35.74 -19.30
CA SER A 27 -21.20 -36.46 -20.54
C SER A 27 -20.01 -37.29 -21.05
N THR A 28 -20.28 -38.34 -21.84
CA THR A 28 -19.26 -39.19 -22.49
C THR A 28 -18.53 -38.50 -23.66
N ALA A 29 -19.00 -37.31 -24.05
CA ALA A 29 -18.43 -36.50 -25.12
C ALA A 29 -17.42 -35.44 -24.63
N PHE A 30 -17.00 -35.49 -23.36
CA PHE A 30 -16.04 -34.54 -22.76
C PHE A 30 -16.53 -33.08 -22.78
N ASN A 31 -17.84 -32.88 -22.62
CA ASN A 31 -18.51 -31.59 -22.41
C ASN A 31 -19.26 -31.59 -21.06
N GLU A 32 -19.80 -30.44 -20.65
CA GLU A 32 -20.43 -30.24 -19.34
C GLU A 32 -19.44 -30.51 -18.19
N LEU A 33 -18.41 -29.67 -18.08
CA LEU A 33 -17.41 -29.74 -17.01
C LEU A 33 -18.07 -29.63 -15.63
N LEU A 34 -17.72 -30.54 -14.72
CA LEU A 34 -18.19 -30.56 -13.34
C LEU A 34 -17.14 -29.99 -12.39
N LEU A 35 -15.90 -30.46 -12.50
CA LEU A 35 -14.79 -30.04 -11.65
C LEU A 35 -13.44 -30.22 -12.34
N ILE A 36 -12.47 -29.43 -11.89
CA ILE A 36 -11.06 -29.58 -12.19
C ILE A 36 -10.34 -29.91 -10.89
N THR A 37 -9.45 -30.89 -10.88
CA THR A 37 -8.69 -31.29 -9.68
C THR A 37 -7.31 -31.79 -10.06
N GLN A 38 -6.45 -32.05 -9.06
CA GLN A 38 -5.11 -32.56 -9.29
C GLN A 38 -4.91 -33.95 -8.70
N ASN A 39 -4.34 -34.84 -9.51
CA ASN A 39 -3.92 -36.17 -9.10
C ASN A 39 -2.39 -36.21 -9.03
N LYS A 40 -1.84 -36.33 -7.81
CA LYS A 40 -0.39 -36.34 -7.59
C LYS A 40 0.32 -37.53 -8.24
N ASP A 41 -0.30 -38.70 -8.17
CA ASP A 41 0.16 -39.91 -8.83
C ASP A 41 -0.86 -40.36 -9.90
N SER A 42 -0.64 -41.53 -10.50
CA SER A 42 -1.58 -42.07 -11.48
C SER A 42 -2.77 -42.83 -10.88
N ASN A 43 -3.09 -42.60 -9.60
CA ASN A 43 -4.43 -42.86 -9.07
C ASN A 43 -5.32 -41.65 -9.38
N LEU A 44 -6.11 -41.81 -10.43
CA LEU A 44 -6.95 -40.79 -11.03
C LEU A 44 -8.41 -40.89 -10.54
N SER A 45 -8.64 -41.69 -9.51
CA SER A 45 -9.96 -41.96 -8.96
C SER A 45 -10.52 -40.72 -8.26
N LEU A 46 -11.84 -40.54 -8.35
CA LEU A 46 -12.58 -39.59 -7.52
C LEU A 46 -13.30 -40.35 -6.41
N GLU A 47 -12.97 -40.05 -5.16
CA GLU A 47 -13.61 -40.65 -4.00
C GLU A 47 -14.72 -39.75 -3.42
N ASN A 48 -15.77 -40.37 -2.85
CA ASN A 48 -16.90 -39.65 -2.24
C ASN A 48 -16.48 -38.68 -1.13
N THR A 49 -15.41 -39.00 -0.42
CA THR A 49 -14.84 -38.16 0.65
C THR A 49 -14.32 -36.83 0.12
N GLN A 50 -13.84 -36.78 -1.12
CA GLN A 50 -13.38 -35.56 -1.79
C GLN A 50 -14.56 -34.71 -2.28
N LEU A 51 -15.67 -35.35 -2.67
CA LEU A 51 -16.82 -34.69 -3.29
C LEU A 51 -17.90 -34.25 -2.30
N SER A 52 -17.95 -34.85 -1.10
CA SER A 52 -18.99 -34.56 -0.10
C SER A 52 -19.02 -33.12 0.42
N SER A 53 -17.97 -32.34 0.14
CA SER A 53 -17.88 -30.91 0.48
C SER A 53 -18.32 -29.98 -0.66
N LEU A 54 -18.62 -30.54 -1.84
CA LEU A 54 -18.97 -29.82 -3.06
C LEU A 54 -20.48 -29.97 -3.34
N CYS A 55 -21.28 -29.01 -2.87
CA CYS A 55 -22.74 -29.09 -2.89
C CYS A 55 -23.36 -29.13 -4.30
N ASN A 56 -22.66 -28.63 -5.31
CA ASN A 56 -23.10 -28.66 -6.70
C ASN A 56 -22.69 -29.95 -7.44
N ILE A 57 -21.92 -30.83 -6.80
CA ILE A 57 -21.36 -32.04 -7.43
C ILE A 57 -21.78 -33.31 -6.72
N ASP A 58 -22.07 -33.32 -5.42
CA ASP A 58 -22.28 -34.51 -4.58
C ASP A 58 -23.26 -35.58 -5.14
N ASN A 59 -24.21 -35.18 -6.00
CA ASN A 59 -25.22 -36.03 -6.64
C ASN A 59 -25.08 -36.15 -8.17
N GLU A 60 -24.01 -35.61 -8.75
CA GLU A 60 -23.78 -35.60 -10.20
C GLU A 60 -23.21 -36.93 -10.73
N GLN A 61 -23.42 -37.20 -12.01
CA GLN A 61 -22.85 -38.40 -12.66
C GLN A 61 -21.65 -38.02 -13.51
N VAL A 62 -20.47 -38.55 -13.16
CA VAL A 62 -19.26 -38.40 -13.97
C VAL A 62 -19.25 -39.50 -15.05
N GLN A 63 -19.26 -39.11 -16.32
CA GLN A 63 -19.28 -40.04 -17.46
C GLN A 63 -18.01 -40.01 -18.30
N SER A 64 -17.20 -38.97 -18.20
CA SER A 64 -15.85 -38.97 -18.79
C SER A 64 -14.89 -38.09 -18.01
N ALA A 65 -13.59 -38.31 -18.23
CA ALA A 65 -12.53 -37.51 -17.65
C ALA A 65 -11.33 -37.39 -18.58
N ARG A 66 -10.65 -36.26 -18.50
CA ARG A 66 -9.39 -35.95 -19.21
C ARG A 66 -8.32 -35.58 -18.20
N TRP A 67 -7.12 -36.11 -18.36
CA TRP A 67 -5.96 -35.71 -17.56
C TRP A 67 -4.85 -35.20 -18.45
N LEU A 68 -4.24 -34.09 -18.04
CA LEU A 68 -3.20 -33.38 -18.76
C LEU A 68 -1.99 -33.14 -17.85
N GLY A 69 -0.80 -33.19 -18.44
CA GLY A 69 0.46 -32.90 -17.77
C GLY A 69 1.64 -33.48 -18.55
N PHE A 70 2.69 -33.84 -17.84
CA PHE A 70 3.85 -34.52 -18.42
C PHE A 70 4.22 -35.77 -17.63
N ILE A 71 4.93 -36.65 -18.31
CA ILE A 71 5.57 -37.82 -17.72
C ILE A 71 7.09 -37.75 -17.91
N LYS A 72 7.83 -37.98 -16.81
CA LYS A 72 9.30 -38.03 -16.78
C LYS A 72 9.75 -39.42 -16.32
N PRO A 73 10.19 -40.30 -17.23
CA PRO A 73 10.59 -41.66 -16.89
C PRO A 73 11.87 -41.67 -16.05
N PRO A 74 11.96 -42.51 -15.00
CA PRO A 74 13.15 -42.60 -14.16
C PRO A 74 14.30 -43.36 -14.84
N LYS A 75 14.05 -44.03 -15.98
CA LYS A 75 15.02 -44.88 -16.66
C LYS A 75 14.70 -44.97 -18.17
N THR A 76 15.74 -45.11 -18.99
CA THR A 76 15.56 -45.46 -20.40
C THR A 76 15.20 -46.93 -20.50
N ASP A 77 13.98 -47.23 -20.95
CA ASP A 77 13.47 -48.60 -21.07
C ASP A 77 12.28 -48.70 -22.04
N GLU A 78 11.84 -49.93 -22.27
CA GLU A 78 10.53 -50.23 -22.83
C GLU A 78 9.47 -50.22 -21.72
N TYR A 79 8.46 -49.36 -21.89
CA TYR A 79 7.34 -49.18 -20.97
C TYR A 79 6.07 -49.75 -21.57
N ILE A 80 5.28 -50.44 -20.75
CA ILE A 80 3.95 -50.94 -21.12
C ILE A 80 2.91 -50.34 -20.18
N PHE A 81 2.02 -49.49 -20.70
CA PHE A 81 0.91 -48.91 -19.94
C PHE A 81 -0.27 -49.88 -19.86
N TYR A 82 -0.87 -50.01 -18.68
CA TYR A 82 -2.06 -50.83 -18.47
C TYR A 82 -2.90 -50.30 -17.30
N THR A 83 -4.18 -50.68 -17.26
CA THR A 83 -5.11 -50.27 -16.19
C THR A 83 -5.95 -51.46 -15.74
N PRO A 84 -6.15 -51.65 -14.43
CA PRO A 84 -7.00 -52.70 -13.89
C PRO A 84 -8.48 -52.28 -13.76
N SER A 85 -8.78 -50.97 -13.78
CA SER A 85 -10.07 -50.43 -13.36
C SER A 85 -10.97 -50.00 -14.52
N ASN A 86 -10.42 -49.36 -15.57
CA ASN A 86 -11.22 -48.93 -16.72
C ASN A 86 -10.51 -49.16 -18.06
N GLN A 87 -10.99 -50.11 -18.86
CA GLN A 87 -10.40 -50.40 -20.18
C GLN A 87 -10.75 -49.37 -21.26
N ASP A 88 -11.75 -48.51 -21.02
CA ASP A 88 -12.12 -47.44 -21.95
C ASP A 88 -11.32 -46.16 -21.64
N ILE A 89 -10.00 -46.28 -21.77
CA ILE A 89 -9.02 -45.20 -21.62
C ILE A 89 -8.07 -45.18 -22.83
N MET A 90 -7.75 -43.98 -23.29
CA MET A 90 -6.78 -43.73 -24.35
C MET A 90 -5.67 -42.82 -23.82
N ILE A 91 -4.44 -43.10 -24.25
CA ILE A 91 -3.24 -42.38 -23.83
C ILE A 91 -2.57 -41.80 -25.06
N GLN A 92 -2.09 -40.57 -24.95
CA GLN A 92 -1.29 -39.89 -25.97
C GLN A 92 -0.01 -39.35 -25.32
N LEU A 93 1.13 -39.68 -25.92
CA LEU A 93 2.46 -39.18 -25.57
C LEU A 93 3.03 -38.40 -26.76
N ASP A 94 3.37 -37.12 -26.59
CA ASP A 94 3.93 -36.26 -27.67
C ASP A 94 3.13 -36.37 -28.98
N GLN A 95 1.80 -36.25 -28.87
CA GLN A 95 0.82 -36.37 -29.95
C GLN A 95 0.64 -37.79 -30.54
N ALA A 96 1.46 -38.77 -30.16
CA ALA A 96 1.32 -40.17 -30.59
C ALA A 96 0.42 -40.96 -29.63
N THR A 97 -0.63 -41.58 -30.16
CA THR A 97 -1.51 -42.47 -29.39
C THR A 97 -0.77 -43.75 -29.00
N VAL A 98 -0.83 -44.11 -27.72
CA VAL A 98 -0.26 -45.34 -27.17
C VAL A 98 -1.40 -46.33 -26.89
N GLU A 99 -1.32 -47.50 -27.51
CA GLU A 99 -2.25 -48.60 -27.24
C GLU A 99 -1.91 -49.26 -25.90
N LEU A 100 -2.90 -49.45 -25.04
CA LEU A 100 -2.72 -50.18 -23.79
C LEU A 100 -2.18 -51.59 -24.04
N GLY A 101 -1.21 -52.01 -23.23
CA GLY A 101 -0.55 -53.32 -23.38
C GLY A 101 0.53 -53.39 -24.45
N SER A 102 0.70 -52.35 -25.27
CA SER A 102 1.80 -52.22 -26.23
C SER A 102 3.03 -51.58 -25.58
N SER A 103 4.22 -51.94 -26.07
CA SER A 103 5.51 -51.40 -25.61
C SER A 103 5.81 -50.06 -26.29
N VAL A 104 6.25 -49.07 -25.51
CA VAL A 104 6.77 -47.77 -25.98
C VAL A 104 8.12 -47.49 -25.33
N THR A 105 9.10 -47.03 -26.11
CA THR A 105 10.42 -46.67 -25.58
C THR A 105 10.40 -45.25 -25.01
N LEU A 106 10.72 -45.11 -23.73
CA LEU A 106 10.88 -43.82 -23.08
C LEU A 106 12.32 -43.66 -22.60
N GLU A 107 12.85 -42.43 -22.65
CA GLU A 107 14.21 -42.09 -22.27
C GLU A 107 14.24 -41.52 -20.86
N GLN A 108 15.26 -41.89 -20.08
CA GLN A 108 15.48 -41.38 -18.73
C GLN A 108 15.49 -39.85 -18.72
N ASP A 109 14.77 -39.26 -17.77
CA ASP A 109 14.71 -37.82 -17.50
C ASP A 109 14.17 -36.95 -18.66
N LYS A 110 13.79 -37.56 -19.79
CA LYS A 110 13.12 -36.86 -20.88
C LYS A 110 11.67 -36.62 -20.51
N ILE A 111 11.19 -35.40 -20.75
CA ILE A 111 9.82 -34.99 -20.45
C ILE A 111 8.97 -35.21 -21.69
N TYR A 112 7.89 -35.98 -21.54
CA TYR A 112 6.91 -36.24 -22.58
C TYR A 112 5.56 -35.63 -22.19
N SER A 113 4.94 -34.90 -23.11
CA SER A 113 3.55 -34.44 -22.93
C SER A 113 2.62 -35.64 -22.80
N LEU A 114 1.77 -35.63 -21.77
CA LEU A 114 0.83 -36.70 -21.47
C LEU A 114 -0.59 -36.16 -21.53
N ARG A 115 -1.40 -36.77 -22.39
CA ARG A 115 -2.86 -36.62 -22.40
C ARG A 115 -3.50 -37.98 -22.24
N MET A 116 -4.43 -38.08 -21.30
CA MET A 116 -5.25 -39.27 -21.10
C MET A 116 -6.71 -38.90 -21.13
N GLU A 117 -7.53 -39.76 -21.72
CA GLU A 117 -8.97 -39.59 -21.72
C GLU A 117 -9.65 -40.91 -21.45
N SER A 118 -10.68 -40.87 -20.62
CA SER A 118 -11.42 -42.07 -20.24
C SER A 118 -12.93 -41.81 -20.26
N ARG A 119 -13.68 -42.82 -20.68
CA ARG A 119 -15.15 -42.85 -20.56
C ARG A 119 -15.54 -43.85 -19.50
N PHE A 120 -16.50 -43.49 -18.67
CA PHE A 120 -17.04 -44.36 -17.64
C PHE A 120 -18.39 -44.89 -18.10
N ALA A 121 -18.65 -46.17 -17.84
CA ALA A 121 -20.00 -46.72 -18.02
C ALA A 121 -20.99 -45.89 -17.19
N GLU A 122 -22.27 -45.84 -17.58
CA GLU A 122 -23.33 -45.15 -16.83
C GLU A 122 -23.30 -45.57 -15.36
N ASN A 123 -22.60 -44.78 -14.55
CA ASN A 123 -22.41 -44.99 -13.14
C ASN A 123 -23.49 -44.19 -12.42
N THR A 124 -24.18 -44.83 -11.48
CA THR A 124 -25.20 -44.17 -10.65
C THR A 124 -24.60 -43.30 -9.54
N THR A 125 -23.29 -43.09 -9.54
CA THR A 125 -22.54 -42.45 -8.45
C THR A 125 -21.54 -41.44 -8.99
N THR A 126 -21.29 -40.40 -8.21
CA THR A 126 -20.27 -39.36 -8.39
C THR A 126 -18.83 -39.87 -8.40
N THR A 127 -18.57 -41.05 -7.84
CA THR A 127 -17.23 -41.64 -7.77
C THR A 127 -16.82 -42.36 -9.04
N VAL A 128 -15.56 -42.20 -9.42
CA VAL A 128 -14.95 -42.98 -10.50
C VAL A 128 -13.68 -43.65 -10.00
N ALA A 129 -13.49 -44.91 -10.36
CA ALA A 129 -12.25 -45.63 -10.11
C ALA A 129 -11.41 -45.62 -11.41
N CYS A 130 -10.24 -44.99 -11.36
CA CYS A 130 -9.35 -44.92 -12.50
C CYS A 130 -7.90 -44.95 -11.99
N GLU A 131 -7.13 -45.95 -12.41
CA GLU A 131 -5.73 -46.10 -12.04
C GLU A 131 -4.94 -46.46 -13.30
N LEU A 132 -3.82 -45.79 -13.53
CA LEU A 132 -2.90 -46.14 -14.60
C LEU A 132 -1.61 -46.73 -14.04
N TYR A 133 -1.23 -47.89 -14.54
CA TYR A 133 0.02 -48.55 -14.21
C TYR A 133 0.94 -48.57 -15.42
N TRP A 134 2.23 -48.71 -15.16
CA TRP A 134 3.21 -49.07 -16.18
C TRP A 134 4.06 -50.27 -15.76
N SER A 135 4.61 -50.94 -16.75
CA SER A 135 5.63 -51.98 -16.55
C SER A 135 6.91 -51.59 -17.27
N TYR A 136 8.04 -51.64 -16.57
CA TYR A 136 9.38 -51.47 -17.14
C TYR A 136 10.37 -52.27 -16.30
N SER A 137 11.45 -52.80 -16.91
CA SER A 137 12.44 -53.63 -16.21
C SER A 137 11.86 -54.80 -15.38
N GLY A 138 10.66 -55.30 -15.74
CA GLY A 138 9.94 -56.35 -14.99
C GLY A 138 9.30 -55.90 -13.68
N GLN A 139 9.30 -54.60 -13.38
CA GLN A 139 8.56 -53.97 -12.28
C GLN A 139 7.17 -53.58 -12.80
N ASN A 140 6.14 -53.75 -11.97
CA ASN A 140 4.76 -53.37 -12.26
C ASN A 140 4.30 -52.45 -11.13
N GLU A 141 4.06 -51.19 -11.44
CA GLU A 141 3.77 -50.19 -10.41
C GLU A 141 2.81 -49.11 -10.90
N LEU A 142 2.15 -48.47 -9.94
CA LEU A 142 1.46 -47.20 -10.15
C LEU A 142 2.54 -46.15 -10.47
N ILE A 143 2.26 -45.25 -11.40
CA ILE A 143 3.19 -44.18 -11.78
C ILE A 143 3.23 -43.19 -10.62
N SER A 144 4.39 -43.10 -9.97
CA SER A 144 4.58 -42.25 -8.80
C SER A 144 4.52 -40.75 -9.14
N GLU A 145 4.23 -39.94 -8.13
CA GLU A 145 4.26 -38.46 -8.20
C GLU A 145 5.58 -37.91 -8.76
N SER A 146 6.71 -38.53 -8.43
CA SER A 146 8.02 -38.09 -8.94
C SER A 146 8.20 -38.21 -10.46
N CYS A 147 7.30 -38.95 -11.12
CA CYS A 147 7.30 -39.18 -12.56
C CYS A 147 6.23 -38.38 -13.30
N LEU A 148 5.34 -37.66 -12.61
CA LEU A 148 4.25 -36.90 -13.19
C LEU A 148 4.40 -35.42 -12.86
N LEU A 149 4.26 -34.55 -13.86
CA LEU A 149 4.43 -33.10 -13.72
C LEU A 149 3.16 -32.40 -14.18
N ALA A 150 2.85 -31.28 -13.53
CA ALA A 150 1.73 -30.42 -13.91
C ALA A 150 1.89 -29.92 -15.36
N PRO A 151 0.79 -29.62 -16.07
CA PRO A 151 0.84 -29.06 -17.41
C PRO A 151 1.53 -27.70 -17.41
N ASP A 152 2.01 -27.30 -18.59
CA ASP A 152 2.49 -25.94 -18.83
C ASP A 152 1.26 -25.06 -19.07
N TYR A 153 0.85 -24.30 -18.06
CA TYR A 153 -0.40 -23.53 -18.08
C TYR A 153 -0.46 -22.48 -19.19
N ASN A 154 0.68 -22.04 -19.73
CA ASN A 154 0.73 -21.07 -20.81
C ASN A 154 0.64 -21.69 -22.20
N ASN A 155 1.02 -22.96 -22.35
CA ASN A 155 1.14 -23.61 -23.66
C ASN A 155 0.26 -24.86 -23.84
N THR A 156 -0.47 -25.26 -22.78
CA THR A 156 -1.33 -26.45 -22.80
C THR A 156 -2.73 -26.08 -23.26
N VAL A 157 -3.24 -26.79 -24.28
CA VAL A 157 -4.66 -26.69 -24.66
C VAL A 157 -5.50 -27.58 -23.75
N PHE A 158 -6.25 -26.98 -22.82
CA PHE A 158 -7.06 -27.70 -21.84
C PHE A 158 -8.37 -28.28 -22.40
N PHE A 159 -8.99 -27.55 -23.33
CA PHE A 159 -10.25 -27.94 -24.00
C PHE A 159 -10.09 -28.10 -25.53
N PRO A 160 -9.35 -29.12 -26.01
CA PRO A 160 -9.23 -29.39 -27.44
C PRO A 160 -10.57 -29.77 -28.08
N GLN A 161 -10.79 -29.26 -29.29
CA GLN A 161 -11.96 -29.51 -30.15
C GLN A 161 -12.13 -30.97 -30.61
N THR A 162 -11.12 -31.82 -30.36
CA THR A 162 -11.17 -33.26 -30.62
C THR A 162 -10.74 -34.02 -29.38
N SER A 163 -11.46 -35.10 -29.07
CA SER A 163 -11.08 -36.13 -28.08
C SER A 163 -10.26 -37.22 -28.77
N LEU A 164 -9.51 -38.01 -28.00
CA LEU A 164 -8.88 -39.25 -28.44
C LEU A 164 -9.91 -40.26 -28.97
N PHE A 165 -11.19 -40.10 -28.58
CA PHE A 165 -12.31 -40.92 -29.03
C PHE A 165 -13.11 -40.32 -30.21
N GLY A 166 -12.68 -39.19 -30.79
CA GLY A 166 -13.36 -38.49 -31.88
C GLY A 166 -13.79 -37.06 -31.54
N ASP A 167 -14.69 -36.48 -32.33
CA ASP A 167 -15.12 -35.09 -32.16
C ASP A 167 -15.82 -34.86 -30.81
N VAL A 168 -15.58 -33.68 -30.22
CA VAL A 168 -16.20 -33.21 -28.97
C VAL A 168 -17.37 -32.29 -29.30
N ALA A 169 -18.41 -32.28 -28.47
CA ALA A 169 -19.47 -31.30 -28.58
C ALA A 169 -18.99 -29.94 -28.05
N ASP A 170 -19.19 -28.88 -28.84
CA ASP A 170 -18.66 -27.52 -28.62
C ASP A 170 -19.44 -26.73 -27.55
N GLU A 171 -19.49 -27.27 -26.33
CA GLU A 171 -20.23 -26.64 -25.21
C GLU A 171 -19.33 -26.12 -24.09
N THR A 172 -18.05 -26.50 -24.07
CA THR A 172 -17.08 -26.00 -23.07
C THR A 172 -16.02 -25.18 -23.80
N THR A 173 -16.29 -23.88 -23.90
CA THR A 173 -15.39 -22.91 -24.53
C THR A 173 -14.44 -22.35 -23.47
N ASP A 174 -13.17 -22.27 -23.83
CA ASP A 174 -12.07 -21.64 -23.10
C ASP A 174 -11.32 -20.82 -24.17
N SER A 175 -11.71 -19.55 -24.29
CA SER A 175 -11.35 -18.71 -25.42
C SER A 175 -9.90 -18.20 -25.36
N ASP A 176 -9.32 -18.08 -24.17
CA ASP A 176 -7.94 -17.62 -23.95
C ASP A 176 -6.96 -18.73 -23.55
N GLN A 177 -7.45 -19.94 -23.34
CA GLN A 177 -6.69 -21.17 -23.08
C GLN A 177 -5.96 -21.17 -21.73
N ASP A 178 -6.51 -20.50 -20.73
CA ASP A 178 -5.93 -20.46 -19.39
C ASP A 178 -6.28 -21.69 -18.54
N GLY A 179 -7.28 -22.49 -18.98
CA GLY A 179 -7.75 -23.71 -18.32
C GLY A 179 -9.06 -23.56 -17.55
N ILE A 180 -9.68 -22.38 -17.55
CA ILE A 180 -10.98 -22.10 -16.96
C ILE A 180 -12.00 -21.84 -18.10
N PRO A 181 -13.21 -22.44 -18.06
CA PRO A 181 -14.20 -22.16 -19.10
C PRO A 181 -14.78 -20.73 -19.02
N ASP A 182 -15.08 -20.12 -20.16
CA ASP A 182 -15.61 -18.75 -20.26
C ASP A 182 -16.83 -18.51 -19.33
N ASP A 183 -17.74 -19.48 -19.27
CA ASP A 183 -18.96 -19.42 -18.44
C ASP A 183 -18.64 -19.37 -16.94
N TRP A 184 -17.55 -19.99 -16.51
CA TRP A 184 -17.10 -20.00 -15.12
C TRP A 184 -16.44 -18.68 -14.77
N GLU A 185 -15.63 -18.12 -15.66
CA GLU A 185 -14.98 -16.82 -15.43
C GLU A 185 -15.99 -15.67 -15.35
N ILE A 186 -17.00 -15.68 -16.24
CA ILE A 186 -18.06 -14.67 -16.29
C ILE A 186 -18.98 -14.75 -15.07
N ASN A 187 -19.44 -15.95 -14.70
CA ASN A 187 -20.48 -16.11 -13.66
C ASN A 187 -19.91 -16.40 -12.27
N GLY A 188 -18.67 -16.88 -12.24
CA GLY A 188 -17.85 -17.14 -11.08
C GLY A 188 -17.52 -18.60 -10.83
N TYR A 189 -16.38 -18.80 -10.18
CA TYR A 189 -15.84 -20.10 -9.79
C TYR A 189 -15.18 -20.01 -8.40
N ALA A 190 -14.88 -21.17 -7.81
CA ALA A 190 -14.23 -21.26 -6.51
C ALA A 190 -13.15 -22.33 -6.51
N PHE A 191 -12.10 -22.09 -5.73
CA PHE A 191 -11.13 -23.10 -5.35
C PHE A 191 -11.50 -23.68 -3.98
N ILE A 192 -11.96 -24.93 -3.99
CA ILE A 192 -12.32 -25.72 -2.81
C ILE A 192 -11.37 -26.91 -2.76
N GLN A 193 -10.25 -26.69 -2.09
CA GLN A 193 -9.07 -27.54 -2.14
C GLN A 193 -9.41 -29.06 -2.10
N PRO A 194 -8.92 -29.87 -3.06
CA PRO A 194 -8.04 -29.53 -4.19
C PRO A 194 -8.81 -29.30 -5.52
N ASN A 195 -10.03 -28.77 -5.50
CA ASN A 195 -10.90 -28.71 -6.66
C ASN A 195 -11.19 -27.27 -7.09
N ILE A 196 -11.22 -27.01 -8.39
CA ILE A 196 -11.84 -25.82 -8.97
C ILE A 196 -13.21 -26.22 -9.50
N VAL A 197 -14.23 -25.46 -9.09
CA VAL A 197 -15.63 -25.75 -9.40
C VAL A 197 -16.36 -24.46 -9.78
N LYS A 198 -17.44 -24.60 -10.54
CA LYS A 198 -18.39 -23.50 -10.76
C LYS A 198 -18.91 -22.97 -9.43
N TRP A 199 -19.07 -21.65 -9.32
CA TRP A 199 -19.62 -21.02 -8.12
C TRP A 199 -21.03 -21.49 -7.81
N ASP A 200 -21.32 -21.68 -6.52
CA ASP A 200 -22.63 -21.96 -5.96
C ASP A 200 -22.81 -21.06 -4.73
N ASP A 201 -23.99 -20.47 -4.55
CA ASP A 201 -24.25 -19.55 -3.44
C ASP A 201 -24.14 -20.23 -2.07
N ALA A 202 -24.22 -21.57 -2.00
CA ALA A 202 -23.94 -22.31 -0.77
C ALA A 202 -22.47 -22.22 -0.32
N TYR A 203 -21.55 -21.78 -1.19
CA TYR A 203 -20.16 -21.51 -0.83
C TYR A 203 -19.94 -20.12 -0.23
N GLN A 204 -20.93 -19.23 -0.31
CA GLN A 204 -20.84 -17.86 0.19
C GLN A 204 -20.47 -17.84 1.68
N GLY A 205 -19.52 -16.98 2.04
CA GLY A 205 -19.02 -16.84 3.40
C GLY A 205 -18.03 -17.93 3.84
N THR A 206 -17.79 -18.96 3.02
CA THR A 206 -16.78 -20.01 3.29
C THR A 206 -15.62 -19.94 2.30
N TYR A 207 -15.92 -19.77 1.01
CA TYR A 207 -14.91 -19.70 -0.05
C TYR A 207 -15.02 -18.38 -0.84
N PRO A 208 -13.90 -17.86 -1.35
CA PRO A 208 -13.93 -16.71 -2.24
C PRO A 208 -14.59 -17.08 -3.58
N LYS A 209 -15.38 -16.15 -4.12
CA LYS A 209 -15.89 -16.20 -5.49
C LYS A 209 -14.89 -15.48 -6.39
N TYR A 210 -14.30 -16.20 -7.33
CA TYR A 210 -13.44 -15.62 -8.36
C TYR A 210 -14.26 -15.35 -9.63
N VAL A 211 -13.89 -14.26 -10.32
CA VAL A 211 -14.34 -13.90 -11.67
C VAL A 211 -13.13 -13.35 -12.40
N SER A 212 -13.07 -13.53 -13.72
CA SER A 212 -11.94 -13.16 -14.57
C SER A 212 -12.43 -12.84 -15.99
N ASN A 213 -11.51 -12.41 -16.85
CA ASN A 213 -11.78 -12.04 -18.23
C ASN A 213 -11.55 -13.25 -19.16
N PRO A 214 -12.61 -13.80 -19.78
CA PRO A 214 -12.50 -15.05 -20.55
C PRO A 214 -11.78 -14.94 -21.89
N TYR A 215 -11.26 -13.76 -22.21
CA TYR A 215 -10.50 -13.52 -23.45
C TYR A 215 -9.08 -13.03 -23.15
N GLN A 216 -8.63 -13.15 -21.89
CA GLN A 216 -7.31 -12.77 -21.43
C GLN A 216 -6.82 -13.76 -20.37
N SER A 217 -5.88 -14.62 -20.76
CA SER A 217 -5.34 -15.64 -19.87
C SER A 217 -4.66 -15.11 -18.60
N HIS A 218 -4.40 -13.79 -18.57
CA HIS A 218 -3.88 -13.05 -17.43
C HIS A 218 -4.74 -11.80 -17.26
N THR A 219 -5.86 -11.88 -16.54
CA THR A 219 -6.87 -10.80 -16.48
C THR A 219 -6.26 -9.44 -16.10
N VAL A 220 -5.29 -9.41 -15.19
CA VAL A 220 -4.65 -8.17 -14.71
C VAL A 220 -3.27 -7.91 -15.36
N GLY A 221 -2.87 -8.72 -16.34
CA GLY A 221 -1.64 -8.53 -17.12
C GLY A 221 -0.33 -8.83 -16.38
N ASP A 222 -0.40 -9.45 -15.20
CA ASP A 222 0.77 -10.01 -14.50
C ASP A 222 1.23 -11.34 -15.18
N PRO A 223 2.37 -11.94 -14.81
CA PRO A 223 2.91 -13.09 -15.54
C PRO A 223 2.28 -14.45 -15.16
N TYR A 224 1.24 -14.47 -14.33
CA TYR A 224 0.59 -15.69 -13.87
C TYR A 224 -0.85 -15.79 -14.40
N THR A 225 -1.25 -16.96 -14.89
CA THR A 225 -2.61 -17.12 -15.44
C THR A 225 -3.68 -17.08 -14.36
N ASP A 226 -4.94 -16.83 -14.73
CA ASP A 226 -6.04 -16.80 -13.76
C ASP A 226 -6.24 -18.17 -13.09
N PHE A 227 -6.04 -19.26 -13.85
CA PHE A 227 -5.91 -20.61 -13.30
C PHE A 227 -4.75 -20.75 -12.29
N GLU A 228 -3.54 -20.32 -12.63
CA GLU A 228 -2.38 -20.44 -11.74
C GLU A 228 -2.61 -19.71 -10.43
N LYS A 229 -3.18 -18.50 -10.49
CA LYS A 229 -3.50 -17.68 -9.31
C LYS A 229 -4.55 -18.37 -8.43
N ALA A 230 -5.68 -18.79 -9.01
CA ALA A 230 -6.77 -19.41 -8.26
C ALA A 230 -6.42 -20.81 -7.70
N SER A 231 -5.60 -21.59 -8.41
CA SER A 231 -5.14 -22.93 -8.00
C SER A 231 -3.93 -22.90 -7.05
N GLU A 232 -3.44 -21.70 -6.71
CA GLU A 232 -2.24 -21.47 -5.94
C GLU A 232 -0.95 -22.03 -6.57
N GLN A 233 -0.88 -22.16 -7.91
CA GLN A 233 0.32 -22.60 -8.67
C GLN A 233 1.32 -21.48 -8.97
N ILE A 234 1.31 -20.43 -8.15
CA ILE A 234 2.26 -19.33 -8.23
C ILE A 234 3.30 -19.40 -7.10
N ASP A 235 4.29 -18.50 -7.14
CA ASP A 235 5.26 -18.36 -6.05
C ASP A 235 4.53 -18.18 -4.71
N LYS A 236 4.82 -19.04 -3.74
CA LYS A 236 4.19 -19.03 -2.42
C LYS A 236 4.57 -17.81 -1.58
N ALA A 237 5.57 -17.04 -1.99
CA ALA A 237 5.91 -15.75 -1.39
C ALA A 237 5.03 -14.59 -1.88
N ILE A 238 4.20 -14.78 -2.91
CA ILE A 238 3.18 -13.80 -3.34
C ILE A 238 2.11 -13.70 -2.26
N SER A 239 1.71 -12.46 -1.95
CA SER A 239 0.66 -12.18 -0.96
C SER A 239 -0.67 -12.81 -1.38
N LYS A 240 -1.43 -13.34 -0.42
CA LYS A 240 -2.64 -14.14 -0.69
C LYS A 240 -3.73 -13.38 -1.43
N GLU A 241 -3.85 -12.08 -1.20
CA GLU A 241 -4.78 -11.21 -1.92
C GLU A 241 -4.56 -11.25 -3.44
N ALA A 242 -3.31 -11.40 -3.90
CA ALA A 242 -2.95 -11.46 -5.31
C ALA A 242 -3.08 -12.88 -5.91
N TRP A 243 -3.65 -13.83 -5.15
CA TRP A 243 -4.12 -15.10 -5.71
C TRP A 243 -5.50 -14.92 -6.37
N ASN A 244 -6.17 -13.78 -6.14
CA ASN A 244 -7.33 -13.38 -6.91
C ASN A 244 -6.88 -12.91 -8.31
N PRO A 245 -7.44 -13.46 -9.40
CA PRO A 245 -7.17 -13.03 -10.78
C PRO A 245 -7.20 -11.52 -11.00
N LEU A 246 -8.12 -10.82 -10.33
CA LEU A 246 -8.29 -9.37 -10.46
C LEU A 246 -7.23 -8.55 -9.73
N VAL A 247 -6.45 -9.12 -8.80
CA VAL A 247 -5.44 -8.38 -8.04
C VAL A 247 -4.07 -8.72 -8.59
N ALA A 248 -3.35 -7.74 -9.12
CA ALA A 248 -2.04 -7.95 -9.72
C ALA A 248 -1.04 -8.53 -8.71
N ALA A 249 -0.36 -9.60 -9.09
CA ALA A 249 0.84 -10.08 -8.42
C ALA A 249 2.04 -9.30 -8.96
N TYR A 250 2.43 -8.19 -8.30
CA TYR A 250 3.58 -7.41 -8.74
C TYR A 250 4.31 -6.71 -7.58
N PRO A 251 5.64 -6.52 -7.70
CA PRO A 251 6.43 -5.82 -6.71
C PRO A 251 6.32 -4.31 -6.88
N VAL A 252 6.29 -3.59 -5.75
CA VAL A 252 6.40 -2.12 -5.72
C VAL A 252 7.60 -1.80 -4.84
N ILE A 253 8.75 -1.53 -5.48
CA ILE A 253 10.03 -1.38 -4.80
C ILE A 253 10.38 0.10 -4.65
N GLY A 254 10.66 0.51 -3.42
CA GLY A 254 11.20 1.83 -3.11
C GLY A 254 12.42 1.76 -2.19
N VAL A 255 13.05 2.92 -2.03
CA VAL A 255 14.24 3.10 -1.17
C VAL A 255 13.91 4.16 -0.13
N GLY A 256 14.02 3.79 1.14
CA GLY A 256 13.84 4.70 2.27
C GLY A 256 15.17 4.98 2.97
N MET A 257 15.34 6.19 3.49
CA MET A 257 16.50 6.57 4.30
C MET A 257 16.23 6.32 5.79
N GLU A 258 17.23 5.81 6.51
CA GLU A 258 17.19 5.67 7.98
C GLU A 258 18.14 6.64 8.67
N LYS A 259 19.20 7.05 7.96
CA LYS A 259 20.22 7.95 8.51
C LYS A 259 20.90 8.74 7.40
N LEU A 260 21.08 10.03 7.64
CA LEU A 260 21.88 10.94 6.83
C LEU A 260 23.14 11.33 7.60
N ILE A 261 24.30 11.24 6.97
CA ILE A 261 25.59 11.66 7.54
C ILE A 261 26.25 12.65 6.58
N LEU A 262 26.54 13.84 7.10
CA LEU A 262 27.19 14.92 6.36
C LEU A 262 28.63 15.08 6.86
N SER A 263 29.55 15.40 5.95
CA SER A 263 30.95 15.68 6.30
C SER A 263 31.60 16.71 5.37
N SER A 264 32.57 17.45 5.89
CA SER A 264 33.43 18.35 5.11
C SER A 264 34.56 17.63 4.38
N ASN A 265 34.73 16.32 4.59
CA ASN A 265 35.75 15.52 3.92
C ASN A 265 35.27 14.10 3.58
N GLU A 266 35.86 13.53 2.53
CA GLU A 266 35.53 12.21 2.00
C GLU A 266 35.70 11.06 3.00
N ASN A 267 36.57 11.24 4.00
CA ASN A 267 36.87 10.21 5.00
C ASN A 267 35.95 10.24 6.22
N PHE A 268 34.94 11.14 6.25
CA PHE A 268 33.96 11.24 7.33
C PHE A 268 34.59 11.36 8.74
N THR A 269 35.67 12.14 8.85
CA THR A 269 36.40 12.29 10.13
C THR A 269 35.75 13.29 11.10
N THR A 270 35.03 14.27 10.55
CA THR A 270 34.20 15.23 11.29
C THR A 270 32.82 15.19 10.67
N THR A 271 31.82 14.71 11.42
CA THR A 271 30.50 14.42 10.89
C THR A 271 29.39 15.06 11.69
N GLU A 272 28.33 15.38 10.96
CA GLU A 272 27.00 15.68 11.45
C GLU A 272 26.10 14.51 11.08
N ASN A 273 25.36 13.99 12.06
CA ASN A 273 24.54 12.80 11.90
C ASN A 273 23.08 13.17 12.16
N HIS A 274 22.22 12.84 11.22
CA HIS A 274 20.77 12.97 11.35
C HIS A 274 20.13 11.59 11.30
N THR A 275 19.30 11.25 12.27
CA THR A 275 18.30 10.19 12.08
C THR A 275 17.18 10.73 11.20
N THR A 276 16.61 9.89 10.36
CA THR A 276 15.57 10.32 9.42
C THR A 276 14.28 9.54 9.63
N GLY A 277 13.17 10.28 9.71
CA GLY A 277 11.84 9.74 9.48
C GLY A 277 11.64 9.53 7.98
N ASN A 278 10.95 8.45 7.59
CA ASN A 278 10.59 8.23 6.20
C ASN A 278 9.09 7.96 6.06
N SER A 279 8.49 8.55 5.04
CA SER A 279 7.10 8.34 4.68
C SER A 279 6.97 7.97 3.21
N LYS A 280 6.07 7.02 2.93
CA LYS A 280 5.79 6.50 1.57
C LYS A 280 4.58 7.16 0.92
N THR A 281 3.87 8.02 1.66
CA THR A 281 2.58 8.60 1.24
C THR A 281 2.50 10.11 1.50
N GLU A 282 3.47 10.68 2.21
CA GLU A 282 3.49 12.11 2.58
C GLU A 282 3.45 13.05 1.37
N ALA A 283 4.16 12.71 0.29
CA ALA A 283 4.10 13.46 -0.96
C ALA A 283 2.68 13.51 -1.59
N ASN A 284 1.82 12.52 -1.29
CA ASN A 284 0.44 12.49 -1.80
C ASN A 284 -0.49 13.40 -1.00
N THR A 285 -0.12 13.76 0.23
CA THR A 285 -0.92 14.64 1.09
C THR A 285 -0.38 16.08 1.08
N GLU A 286 0.84 16.28 0.62
CA GLU A 286 1.43 17.60 0.42
C GLU A 286 0.63 18.42 -0.61
N GLY A 287 0.20 19.62 -0.20
CA GLY A 287 -0.56 20.53 -1.07
C GLY A 287 -1.97 20.04 -1.43
N SER A 288 -2.45 18.95 -0.84
CA SER A 288 -3.80 18.46 -1.08
C SER A 288 -4.85 19.44 -0.56
N SER A 289 -5.90 19.62 -1.35
CA SER A 289 -7.05 20.46 -1.01
C SER A 289 -8.26 19.59 -0.67
N PHE A 290 -8.88 19.88 0.46
CA PHE A 290 -10.11 19.21 0.92
C PHE A 290 -11.30 20.15 0.73
N GLU A 291 -12.41 19.63 0.18
CA GLU A 291 -13.61 20.44 -0.03
C GLU A 291 -14.40 20.61 1.28
N ILE A 292 -14.03 21.62 2.06
CA ILE A 292 -14.64 21.87 3.37
C ILE A 292 -16.07 22.41 3.22
N GLY A 293 -17.06 21.65 3.70
CA GLY A 293 -18.39 22.17 4.05
C GLY A 293 -19.47 22.16 2.97
N LYS A 294 -19.39 21.28 1.96
CA LYS A 294 -20.49 21.06 1.01
C LYS A 294 -20.60 19.60 0.56
N ASN A 295 -21.19 18.70 1.33
CA ASN A 295 -21.51 17.37 0.78
C ASN A 295 -22.93 16.92 1.09
N LYS A 296 -23.87 17.67 0.51
CA LYS A 296 -25.18 17.11 0.21
C LYS A 296 -25.11 16.05 -0.91
N ASP A 297 -24.05 16.10 -1.74
CA ASP A 297 -23.95 15.40 -3.03
C ASP A 297 -22.92 14.23 -3.05
N GLY A 298 -22.37 13.84 -1.89
CA GLY A 298 -21.64 12.56 -1.73
C GLY A 298 -20.13 12.52 -2.01
N PHE A 299 -19.52 13.54 -2.62
CA PHE A 299 -18.07 13.52 -2.92
C PHE A 299 -17.21 14.07 -1.78
N PHE A 300 -16.41 13.26 -1.10
CA PHE A 300 -15.43 13.75 -0.11
C PHE A 300 -14.02 13.19 -0.38
N GLY A 301 -13.04 13.80 0.26
CA GLY A 301 -11.64 13.43 0.14
C GLY A 301 -10.74 14.60 -0.27
N GLY A 302 -9.43 14.37 -0.18
CA GLY A 302 -8.40 15.30 -0.63
C GLY A 302 -8.10 15.12 -2.11
N ILE A 303 -7.99 16.23 -2.84
CA ILE A 303 -7.45 16.22 -4.21
C ILE A 303 -6.02 16.73 -4.14
N THR A 304 -5.04 15.90 -4.55
CA THR A 304 -3.64 16.30 -4.59
C THR A 304 -3.21 16.77 -5.98
N PRO A 305 -2.44 17.86 -6.09
CA PRO A 305 -1.83 18.26 -7.36
C PRO A 305 -0.73 17.30 -7.82
N ASN A 306 -0.14 16.53 -6.91
CA ASN A 306 0.97 15.63 -7.18
C ASN A 306 0.70 14.27 -6.51
N TYR A 307 0.14 13.32 -7.28
CA TYR A 307 0.01 11.94 -6.81
C TYR A 307 1.28 11.16 -7.16
N SER A 308 1.86 10.52 -6.16
CA SER A 308 3.05 9.67 -6.25
C SER A 308 2.73 8.25 -5.75
N HIS A 309 3.49 7.28 -6.25
CA HIS A 309 3.41 5.91 -5.77
C HIS A 309 4.39 5.70 -4.61
N THR A 310 4.20 4.62 -3.86
CA THR A 310 5.04 4.27 -2.71
C THR A 310 6.49 3.94 -3.07
N THR A 311 6.88 4.00 -4.34
CA THR A 311 8.28 3.95 -4.81
C THR A 311 9.07 5.22 -4.49
N SER A 312 8.37 6.33 -4.23
CA SER A 312 8.95 7.59 -3.76
C SER A 312 8.80 7.69 -2.24
N THR A 313 9.84 8.18 -1.56
CA THR A 313 9.78 8.49 -0.12
C THR A 313 10.16 9.92 0.17
N THR A 314 9.42 10.53 1.10
CA THR A 314 9.82 11.77 1.75
C THR A 314 10.64 11.42 2.99
N ASN A 315 11.83 12.01 3.14
CA ASN A 315 12.73 11.76 4.27
C ASN A 315 13.01 13.08 5.01
N THR A 316 12.61 13.14 6.27
CA THR A 316 12.74 14.31 7.15
C THR A 316 13.79 14.05 8.22
N SER A 317 14.54 15.07 8.61
CA SER A 317 15.52 14.95 9.70
C SER A 317 14.83 15.04 11.06
N GLU A 318 15.06 14.09 11.95
CA GLU A 318 14.42 14.03 13.28
C GLU A 318 15.35 14.49 14.40
N ASP A 319 16.49 13.81 14.60
CA ASP A 319 17.48 14.16 15.63
C ASP A 319 18.85 14.40 14.99
N SER A 320 19.53 15.46 15.40
CA SER A 320 20.90 15.76 14.98
C SER A 320 21.92 15.53 16.12
N SER A 321 23.10 15.01 15.76
CA SER A 321 24.22 14.85 16.70
C SER A 321 25.57 14.99 15.99
N GLY A 322 26.57 15.47 16.73
CA GLY A 322 27.92 15.68 16.20
C GLY A 322 28.27 17.16 16.08
N THR A 323 29.24 17.48 15.22
CA THR A 323 29.64 18.86 14.95
C THR A 323 29.02 19.29 13.64
N THR A 324 28.31 20.42 13.63
CA THR A 324 27.72 21.00 12.42
C THR A 324 28.76 21.09 11.31
N THR A 325 28.41 20.52 10.15
CA THR A 325 29.32 20.50 9.01
C THR A 325 29.40 21.89 8.40
N MET A 326 30.60 22.44 8.25
CA MET A 326 30.81 23.74 7.61
C MET A 326 31.78 23.60 6.44
N ILE A 327 31.40 24.17 5.30
CA ILE A 327 32.24 24.28 4.09
C ILE A 327 32.20 25.72 3.58
N ASN A 328 33.19 26.15 2.78
CA ASN A 328 33.10 27.44 2.10
C ASN A 328 32.19 27.34 0.89
N LYS A 329 31.65 28.48 0.40
CA LYS A 329 30.76 28.52 -0.78
C LYS A 329 31.34 27.91 -2.07
N GLY A 330 32.66 27.74 -2.17
CA GLY A 330 33.33 27.13 -3.32
C GLY A 330 33.72 25.67 -3.12
N ASP A 331 33.47 25.11 -1.94
CA ASP A 331 33.80 23.73 -1.57
C ASP A 331 32.54 22.85 -1.67
N SER A 332 32.73 21.53 -1.58
CA SER A 332 31.64 20.55 -1.50
C SER A 332 31.70 19.78 -0.19
N ALA A 333 30.52 19.43 0.34
CA ALA A 333 30.39 18.46 1.41
C ALA A 333 30.15 17.05 0.83
N TYR A 334 30.32 16.05 1.68
CA TYR A 334 30.18 14.64 1.37
C TYR A 334 28.98 14.07 2.13
N LEU A 335 28.19 13.26 1.42
CA LEU A 335 26.97 12.66 1.91
C LEU A 335 27.14 11.15 2.03
N ASN A 336 26.71 10.59 3.16
CA ASN A 336 26.50 9.16 3.32
C ASN A 336 25.04 8.93 3.76
N ALA A 337 24.30 8.22 2.92
CA ALA A 337 22.93 7.82 3.20
C ALA A 337 22.88 6.35 3.58
N ASN A 338 22.40 6.05 4.78
CA ASN A 338 22.03 4.69 5.12
C ASN A 338 20.61 4.44 4.64
N VAL A 339 20.46 3.56 3.66
CA VAL A 339 19.18 3.28 3.02
C VAL A 339 18.77 1.83 3.18
N ARG A 340 17.47 1.59 3.06
CA ARG A 340 16.87 0.27 3.01
C ARG A 340 15.88 0.19 1.87
N TYR A 341 15.92 -0.91 1.13
CA TYR A 341 14.92 -1.20 0.12
C TYR A 341 13.69 -1.79 0.81
N TYR A 342 12.51 -1.52 0.28
CA TYR A 342 11.27 -2.11 0.77
C TYR A 342 10.38 -2.48 -0.40
N ASN A 343 9.46 -3.43 -0.16
CA ASN A 343 8.45 -3.82 -1.12
C ASN A 343 7.06 -3.64 -0.52
N THR A 344 6.29 -2.69 -1.05
CA THR A 344 4.88 -2.43 -0.66
C THR A 344 3.88 -3.18 -1.53
N GLY A 345 4.34 -3.83 -2.60
CA GLY A 345 3.52 -4.58 -3.55
C GLY A 345 3.07 -5.94 -3.03
N SER A 346 2.65 -6.80 -3.94
CA SER A 346 2.05 -8.12 -3.66
C SER A 346 2.90 -9.29 -4.13
N ALA A 347 3.92 -9.08 -4.98
CA ALA A 347 4.83 -10.14 -5.42
C ALA A 347 6.29 -9.90 -4.98
N PRO A 348 7.09 -10.95 -4.77
CA PRO A 348 8.51 -10.82 -4.52
C PRO A 348 9.25 -10.35 -5.78
N MET A 349 10.38 -9.70 -5.58
CA MET A 349 11.34 -9.45 -6.66
C MET A 349 12.68 -10.11 -6.32
N TYR A 350 13.27 -10.81 -7.30
CA TYR A 350 14.59 -11.42 -7.21
C TYR A 350 15.62 -10.57 -7.94
N GLN A 351 16.88 -10.57 -7.45
CA GLN A 351 17.97 -9.76 -8.03
C GLN A 351 17.62 -8.26 -8.16
N VAL A 352 17.04 -7.70 -7.09
CA VAL A 352 16.54 -6.32 -7.02
C VAL A 352 17.67 -5.32 -7.20
N THR A 353 17.55 -4.49 -8.22
CA THR A 353 18.53 -3.44 -8.55
C THR A 353 17.79 -2.11 -8.79
N PRO A 354 17.54 -1.30 -7.74
CA PRO A 354 16.85 -0.02 -7.88
C PRO A 354 17.77 1.07 -8.46
N THR A 355 17.17 2.03 -9.15
CA THR A 355 17.76 3.31 -9.56
C THR A 355 16.97 4.44 -8.91
N THR A 356 17.62 5.19 -8.02
CA THR A 356 16.99 6.17 -7.15
C THR A 356 17.59 7.56 -7.36
N ASN A 357 16.72 8.55 -7.53
CA ASN A 357 17.08 9.97 -7.51
C ASN A 357 17.01 10.51 -6.09
N PHE A 358 18.01 11.30 -5.72
CA PHE A 358 18.05 12.09 -4.50
C PHE A 358 17.64 13.50 -4.88
N VAL A 359 16.47 13.93 -4.43
CA VAL A 359 15.84 15.19 -4.82
C VAL A 359 15.71 16.08 -3.59
N LEU A 360 16.13 17.33 -3.71
CA LEU A 360 15.99 18.36 -2.69
C LEU A 360 15.30 19.57 -3.35
N ASP A 361 14.18 19.99 -2.76
CA ASP A 361 13.19 20.86 -3.41
C ASP A 361 12.71 20.30 -4.76
N THR A 362 13.24 20.85 -5.85
CA THR A 362 12.91 20.46 -7.24
C THR A 362 14.14 19.99 -8.00
N ASP A 363 15.32 20.02 -7.37
CA ASP A 363 16.59 19.69 -8.00
C ASP A 363 17.01 18.26 -7.67
N THR A 364 17.28 17.46 -8.71
CA THR A 364 17.97 16.18 -8.54
C THR A 364 19.43 16.42 -8.20
N ILE A 365 19.82 16.10 -6.96
CA ILE A 365 21.20 16.17 -6.48
C ILE A 365 22.04 15.08 -7.15
N LYS A 366 21.55 13.83 -7.12
CA LYS A 366 22.21 12.65 -7.70
C LYS A 366 21.19 11.61 -8.14
N THR A 367 21.58 10.80 -9.11
CA THR A 367 20.93 9.54 -9.48
C THR A 367 21.91 8.40 -9.18
N ILE A 368 21.45 7.36 -8.49
CA ILE A 368 22.29 6.23 -8.08
C ILE A 368 21.60 4.94 -8.48
N THR A 369 22.29 4.12 -9.26
CA THR A 369 21.89 2.72 -9.51
C THR A 369 22.62 1.81 -8.53
N ALA A 370 21.90 0.84 -7.96
CA ALA A 370 22.49 -0.09 -7.00
C ALA A 370 23.71 -0.83 -7.62
N PRO A 371 24.92 -0.70 -7.04
CA PRO A 371 26.09 -1.41 -7.54
C PRO A 371 25.99 -2.92 -7.24
N PRO A 372 26.83 -3.78 -7.88
CA PRO A 372 26.78 -5.23 -7.68
C PRO A 372 26.87 -5.71 -6.22
N SER A 373 27.50 -4.93 -5.33
CA SER A 373 27.58 -5.26 -3.89
C SER A 373 26.28 -5.04 -3.13
N ASN A 374 25.33 -4.30 -3.70
CA ASN A 374 24.09 -3.86 -3.07
C ASN A 374 22.85 -4.48 -3.71
N ILE A 375 23.01 -5.44 -4.62
CA ILE A 375 21.89 -6.18 -5.24
C ILE A 375 21.15 -6.96 -4.16
N GLY A 376 19.84 -6.73 -4.08
CA GLY A 376 18.95 -7.50 -3.21
C GLY A 376 18.63 -8.86 -3.83
N ASN A 377 19.20 -9.94 -3.31
CA ASN A 377 18.96 -11.29 -3.86
C ASN A 377 17.46 -11.64 -3.95
N SER A 378 16.69 -11.27 -2.93
CA SER A 378 15.25 -11.47 -2.87
C SER A 378 14.63 -10.44 -1.92
N LEU A 379 13.50 -9.88 -2.32
CA LEU A 379 12.73 -8.95 -1.50
C LEU A 379 11.24 -9.31 -1.60
N THR A 380 10.72 -9.98 -0.56
CA THR A 380 9.32 -10.43 -0.52
C THR A 380 8.37 -9.27 -0.20
N PRO A 381 7.08 -9.39 -0.50
CA PRO A 381 6.08 -8.39 -0.13
C PRO A 381 6.17 -8.01 1.35
N ASN A 382 5.95 -6.73 1.64
CA ASN A 382 5.90 -6.13 2.99
C ASN A 382 7.18 -6.36 3.81
N SER A 383 8.30 -6.58 3.14
CA SER A 383 9.59 -6.81 3.77
C SER A 383 10.62 -5.78 3.29
N THR A 384 11.81 -5.86 3.86
CA THR A 384 12.89 -4.92 3.58
C THR A 384 14.21 -5.63 3.30
N TYR A 385 15.07 -4.99 2.50
CA TYR A 385 16.42 -5.44 2.23
C TYR A 385 17.44 -4.35 2.59
N PRO A 386 18.44 -4.64 3.44
CA PRO A 386 18.58 -5.86 4.25
C PRO A 386 17.38 -6.06 5.20
N ALA A 387 17.21 -7.25 5.76
CA ALA A 387 16.05 -7.55 6.60
C ALA A 387 15.98 -6.66 7.86
N SER A 388 14.77 -6.42 8.37
CA SER A 388 14.57 -5.70 9.63
C SER A 388 15.40 -6.35 10.77
N GLY A 389 16.16 -5.53 11.50
CA GLY A 389 17.15 -5.98 12.50
C GLY A 389 18.58 -6.13 11.97
N GLN A 390 18.81 -6.01 10.66
CA GLN A 390 20.14 -5.85 10.07
C GLN A 390 20.42 -4.37 9.79
N ASN A 391 21.71 -4.00 9.81
CA ASN A 391 22.14 -2.64 9.46
C ASN A 391 21.76 -2.32 8.00
N ALA A 392 21.34 -1.08 7.76
CA ALA A 392 21.04 -0.55 6.43
C ALA A 392 22.28 -0.51 5.51
N ILE A 393 22.02 -0.34 4.21
CA ILE A 393 23.04 -0.18 3.17
C ILE A 393 23.63 1.23 3.28
N ALA A 394 24.94 1.34 3.48
CA ALA A 394 25.62 2.63 3.44
C ALA A 394 25.94 3.02 1.99
N LEU A 395 25.27 4.06 1.48
CA LEU A 395 25.54 4.67 0.18
C LEU A 395 26.47 5.86 0.37
N THR A 396 27.74 5.66 0.01
CA THR A 396 28.80 6.69 0.06
C THR A 396 29.29 7.11 -1.31
N THR A 397 28.94 6.34 -2.35
CA THR A 397 29.40 6.55 -3.72
C THR A 397 28.27 6.40 -4.73
N VAL A 398 28.39 7.12 -5.84
CA VAL A 398 27.60 6.97 -7.07
C VAL A 398 28.13 5.76 -7.82
N ASP A 399 27.23 4.80 -8.07
CA ASP A 399 27.47 3.54 -8.79
C ASP A 399 28.74 2.78 -8.34
N GLY A 400 29.12 2.93 -7.06
CA GLY A 400 30.25 2.25 -6.43
C GLY A 400 31.63 2.87 -6.68
N SER A 401 31.72 4.08 -7.26
CA SER A 401 33.00 4.66 -7.70
C SER A 401 33.31 6.08 -7.21
N GLU A 402 32.39 7.03 -7.37
CA GLU A 402 32.62 8.44 -7.05
C GLU A 402 31.88 8.85 -5.78
N PRO A 403 32.50 9.60 -4.84
CA PRO A 403 31.79 10.05 -3.63
C PRO A 403 30.52 10.85 -3.93
N ILE A 404 29.51 10.71 -3.09
CA ILE A 404 28.30 11.55 -3.17
C ILE A 404 28.64 12.92 -2.58
N THR A 405 28.67 13.95 -3.43
CA THR A 405 28.97 15.33 -3.03
C THR A 405 27.77 16.26 -3.18
N ILE A 406 27.64 17.20 -2.25
CA ILE A 406 26.65 18.30 -2.28
C ILE A 406 27.35 19.66 -2.17
N ASP A 407 26.77 20.71 -2.73
CA ASP A 407 27.31 22.07 -2.62
C ASP A 407 26.89 22.78 -1.32
N TYR A 408 27.33 24.03 -1.16
CA TYR A 408 27.04 24.85 0.02
C TYR A 408 25.55 25.15 0.19
N ASP A 409 24.84 25.43 -0.90
CA ASP A 409 23.43 25.81 -0.83
C ASP A 409 22.58 24.58 -0.48
N GLN A 410 22.90 23.42 -1.07
CA GLN A 410 22.29 22.12 -0.73
C GLN A 410 22.56 21.71 0.72
N LEU A 411 23.80 21.87 1.20
CA LEU A 411 24.15 21.60 2.60
C LEU A 411 23.34 22.48 3.55
N THR A 412 23.21 23.77 3.24
CA THR A 412 22.48 24.73 4.08
C THR A 412 21.00 24.35 4.19
N LYS A 413 20.38 23.95 3.08
CA LYS A 413 18.98 23.47 3.03
C LYS A 413 18.74 22.23 3.89
N LEU A 414 19.62 21.23 3.77
CA LEU A 414 19.52 20.03 4.59
C LEU A 414 19.70 20.35 6.09
N GLN A 415 20.60 21.29 6.43
CA GLN A 415 20.81 21.74 7.80
C GLN A 415 19.65 22.60 8.34
N SER A 416 18.88 23.28 7.48
CA SER A 416 17.68 24.01 7.87
C SER A 416 16.44 23.12 8.05
N GLY A 417 16.55 21.83 7.74
CA GLY A 417 15.47 20.85 7.93
C GLY A 417 14.66 20.56 6.67
N ASP A 418 15.12 20.97 5.49
CA ASP A 418 14.44 20.66 4.23
C ASP A 418 14.44 19.14 3.98
N SER A 419 13.29 18.62 3.57
CA SER A 419 13.10 17.20 3.31
C SER A 419 13.88 16.74 2.08
N LEU A 420 14.49 15.57 2.18
CA LEU A 420 15.11 14.89 1.06
C LEU A 420 14.15 13.84 0.50
N ILE A 421 13.81 13.95 -0.78
CA ILE A 421 12.95 13.00 -1.46
C ILE A 421 13.83 11.95 -2.16
N LEU A 422 13.53 10.67 -1.94
CA LEU A 422 14.12 9.57 -2.69
C LEU A 422 13.10 9.02 -3.68
N GLU A 423 13.31 9.26 -4.97
CA GLU A 423 12.43 8.79 -6.04
C GLU A 423 13.03 7.57 -6.72
N THR A 424 12.43 6.39 -6.51
CA THR A 424 12.87 5.18 -7.20
C THR A 424 12.23 5.13 -8.58
N THR A 425 12.96 5.61 -9.59
CA THR A 425 12.44 5.79 -10.96
C THR A 425 12.28 4.46 -11.70
N GLN A 426 13.19 3.52 -11.45
CA GLN A 426 13.23 2.21 -12.10
C GLN A 426 13.77 1.17 -11.13
N THR A 427 13.22 -0.03 -11.19
CA THR A 427 13.78 -1.18 -10.48
C THR A 427 13.79 -2.37 -11.42
N THR A 428 14.97 -2.90 -11.72
CA THR A 428 15.09 -4.14 -12.47
C THR A 428 15.14 -5.33 -11.52
N GLY A 429 14.50 -6.42 -11.90
CA GLY A 429 14.56 -7.68 -11.19
C GLY A 429 13.74 -8.76 -11.87
N LEU A 430 13.81 -9.96 -11.31
CA LEU A 430 13.20 -11.17 -11.86
C LEU A 430 11.98 -11.63 -11.07
N PHE A 431 11.09 -12.37 -11.73
CA PHE A 431 10.01 -13.13 -11.12
C PHE A 431 10.26 -14.63 -11.23
N GLY A 432 9.63 -15.39 -10.32
CA GLY A 432 9.73 -16.85 -10.31
C GLY A 432 8.50 -17.53 -10.90
N THR A 433 8.71 -18.67 -11.57
CA THR A 433 7.67 -19.54 -12.13
C THR A 433 7.98 -21.01 -11.83
N TYR A 434 7.00 -21.89 -12.00
CA TYR A 434 7.24 -23.33 -11.98
C TYR A 434 7.43 -23.84 -13.41
N GLU A 435 8.62 -24.38 -13.69
CA GLU A 435 8.89 -25.08 -14.95
C GLU A 435 9.12 -26.56 -14.65
N ASN A 436 8.34 -27.45 -15.28
CA ASN A 436 8.51 -28.90 -15.17
C ASN A 436 8.59 -29.41 -13.72
N GLY A 437 7.72 -28.90 -12.84
CA GLY A 437 7.73 -29.28 -11.43
C GLY A 437 8.69 -28.50 -10.53
N THR A 438 9.56 -27.66 -11.10
CA THR A 438 10.63 -26.99 -10.35
C THR A 438 10.44 -25.48 -10.35
N PHE A 439 10.54 -24.85 -9.19
CA PHE A 439 10.56 -23.39 -9.09
C PHE A 439 11.88 -22.85 -9.66
N VAL A 440 11.78 -21.92 -10.61
CA VAL A 440 12.92 -21.33 -11.30
C VAL A 440 12.78 -19.81 -11.38
N THR A 441 13.91 -19.12 -11.50
CA THR A 441 14.00 -17.67 -11.75
C THR A 441 14.95 -17.41 -12.94
N PRO A 442 14.56 -17.79 -14.17
CA PRO A 442 15.38 -17.56 -15.35
C PRO A 442 15.66 -16.06 -15.58
N ASP A 443 16.81 -15.72 -16.15
CA ASP A 443 17.18 -14.33 -16.49
C ASP A 443 16.22 -13.68 -17.52
N THR A 444 15.36 -14.48 -18.17
CA THR A 444 14.31 -14.01 -19.09
C THR A 444 13.04 -13.56 -18.38
N ASN A 445 12.84 -13.94 -17.11
CA ASN A 445 11.63 -13.61 -16.34
C ASN A 445 11.76 -12.23 -15.71
N VAL A 446 11.82 -11.20 -16.54
CA VAL A 446 11.97 -9.79 -16.11
C VAL A 446 10.61 -9.14 -15.84
N TRP A 447 10.53 -8.34 -14.78
CA TRP A 447 9.27 -7.66 -14.40
C TRP A 447 8.86 -6.51 -15.32
N ASP A 448 9.81 -5.78 -15.91
CA ASP A 448 9.56 -4.49 -16.59
C ASP A 448 8.40 -4.51 -17.60
N PRO A 449 8.27 -5.52 -18.51
CA PRO A 449 7.19 -5.54 -19.49
C PRO A 449 5.80 -5.75 -18.87
N TYR A 450 5.72 -6.44 -17.73
CA TYR A 450 4.46 -6.75 -17.04
C TYR A 450 4.00 -5.55 -16.21
N ILE A 451 4.92 -4.84 -15.54
CA ILE A 451 4.58 -3.63 -14.77
C ILE A 451 3.89 -2.59 -15.65
N VAL A 452 4.34 -2.40 -16.89
CA VAL A 452 3.71 -1.47 -17.84
C VAL A 452 2.29 -1.90 -18.21
N GLN A 453 2.07 -3.21 -18.41
CA GLN A 453 0.75 -3.75 -18.75
C GLN A 453 -0.23 -3.60 -17.58
N ILE A 454 0.19 -4.00 -16.38
CA ILE A 454 -0.60 -3.89 -15.14
C ILE A 454 -1.07 -2.45 -14.95
N LYS A 455 -0.15 -1.48 -15.02
CA LYS A 455 -0.49 -0.06 -14.83
C LYS A 455 -1.48 0.47 -15.87
N ALA A 456 -1.49 -0.09 -17.09
CA ALA A 456 -2.36 0.36 -18.16
C ALA A 456 -3.79 -0.20 -18.06
N SER A 457 -4.01 -1.31 -17.34
CA SER A 457 -5.29 -2.02 -17.25
C SER A 457 -5.89 -2.09 -15.83
N SER A 458 -5.33 -1.34 -14.87
CA SER A 458 -5.75 -1.40 -13.46
C SER A 458 -5.98 -0.02 -12.85
N GLY A 459 -6.72 0.00 -11.74
CA GLY A 459 -6.71 1.10 -10.77
C GLY A 459 -5.72 0.80 -9.64
N SER A 460 -5.04 1.84 -9.14
CA SER A 460 -4.06 1.77 -8.05
C SER A 460 -4.67 2.20 -6.72
N PHE A 461 -4.39 1.42 -5.68
CA PHE A 461 -4.80 1.67 -4.32
C PHE A 461 -3.60 1.65 -3.39
N ILE A 462 -3.42 2.72 -2.61
CA ILE A 462 -2.46 2.76 -1.50
C ILE A 462 -3.26 2.71 -0.20
N LEU A 463 -3.00 1.73 0.66
CA LEU A 463 -3.54 1.69 2.01
C LEU A 463 -2.44 2.08 2.99
N ASP A 464 -2.69 3.12 3.77
CA ASP A 464 -1.81 3.60 4.82
C ASP A 464 -2.54 3.50 6.17
N THR A 465 -2.12 2.53 6.98
CA THR A 465 -2.70 2.26 8.30
C THR A 465 -2.02 3.06 9.42
N GLY A 466 -1.11 3.97 9.08
CA GLY A 466 -0.18 4.63 10.01
C GLY A 466 1.02 3.76 10.40
N SER A 467 0.85 2.44 10.46
CA SER A 467 1.92 1.49 10.82
C SER A 467 2.44 0.66 9.65
N GLU A 468 1.57 0.34 8.70
CA GLU A 468 1.88 -0.40 7.48
C GLU A 468 1.40 0.41 6.27
N VAL A 469 2.13 0.30 5.16
CA VAL A 469 1.74 0.90 3.88
C VAL A 469 1.80 -0.17 2.80
N PHE A 470 0.72 -0.31 2.07
CA PHE A 470 0.55 -1.28 0.98
C PHE A 470 0.17 -0.56 -0.29
N GLU A 471 0.65 -1.06 -1.43
CA GLU A 471 0.20 -0.60 -2.74
C GLU A 471 -0.28 -1.80 -3.56
N ARG A 472 -1.48 -1.71 -4.13
CA ARG A 472 -2.14 -2.78 -4.86
C ARG A 472 -2.71 -2.24 -6.16
N SER A 473 -2.72 -3.09 -7.17
CA SER A 473 -3.34 -2.80 -8.46
C SER A 473 -4.43 -3.82 -8.71
N VAL A 474 -5.61 -3.33 -9.09
CA VAL A 474 -6.79 -4.16 -9.35
C VAL A 474 -7.26 -3.95 -10.77
N ALA A 475 -7.46 -5.04 -11.51
CA ALA A 475 -7.98 -5.04 -12.87
C ALA A 475 -9.27 -4.21 -12.96
N ALA A 476 -9.33 -3.36 -13.96
CA ALA A 476 -10.42 -2.41 -14.11
C ALA A 476 -10.94 -2.44 -15.55
N LYS A 477 -12.26 -2.35 -15.70
CA LYS A 477 -12.90 -2.36 -17.01
C LYS A 477 -12.75 -1.02 -17.71
N ASP A 478 -12.24 -1.02 -18.93
CA ASP A 478 -12.30 0.11 -19.85
C ASP A 478 -13.71 0.19 -20.50
N TYR A 479 -14.57 1.01 -19.92
CA TYR A 479 -15.93 1.23 -20.43
C TYR A 479 -15.98 1.91 -21.80
N SER A 480 -14.87 2.45 -22.30
CA SER A 480 -14.78 2.99 -23.66
C SER A 480 -14.50 1.91 -24.72
N ASN A 481 -14.01 0.74 -24.29
CA ASN A 481 -13.72 -0.40 -25.14
C ASN A 481 -14.81 -1.48 -25.05
N PRO A 482 -15.67 -1.64 -26.07
CA PRO A 482 -16.72 -2.66 -26.05
C PRO A 482 -16.20 -4.10 -26.11
N ASN A 483 -14.92 -4.31 -26.45
CA ASN A 483 -14.28 -5.62 -26.45
C ASN A 483 -13.44 -5.86 -25.18
N ASP A 484 -13.53 -4.98 -24.19
CA ASP A 484 -12.98 -5.27 -22.86
C ASP A 484 -14.02 -6.06 -22.06
N TYR A 485 -13.69 -7.31 -21.75
CA TYR A 485 -14.54 -8.23 -21.00
C TYR A 485 -14.11 -8.38 -19.54
N THR A 486 -13.15 -7.57 -19.07
CA THR A 486 -12.79 -7.48 -17.65
C THR A 486 -14.04 -7.30 -16.79
N PRO A 487 -14.20 -8.08 -15.70
CA PRO A 487 -15.32 -7.93 -14.78
C PRO A 487 -15.45 -6.49 -14.29
N ALA A 488 -16.67 -5.96 -14.32
CA ALA A 488 -16.96 -4.66 -13.74
C ALA A 488 -17.06 -4.81 -12.22
N ILE A 489 -16.25 -4.06 -11.49
CA ILE A 489 -16.27 -4.02 -10.02
C ILE A 489 -16.37 -2.58 -9.53
N THR A 490 -16.88 -2.39 -8.32
CA THR A 490 -16.89 -1.09 -7.65
C THR A 490 -15.57 -0.80 -6.94
N ILE A 491 -15.35 0.46 -6.54
CA ILE A 491 -14.21 0.87 -5.71
C ILE A 491 -14.20 0.08 -4.39
N GLY A 492 -15.34 -0.10 -3.73
CA GLY A 492 -15.42 -0.85 -2.46
C GLY A 492 -15.11 -2.34 -2.62
N GLU A 493 -15.58 -2.97 -3.69
CA GLU A 493 -15.24 -4.36 -4.03
C GLU A 493 -13.74 -4.50 -4.31
N ALA A 494 -13.17 -3.55 -5.07
CA ALA A 494 -11.74 -3.50 -5.38
C ALA A 494 -10.88 -3.36 -4.12
N ILE A 495 -11.23 -2.46 -3.21
CA ILE A 495 -10.55 -2.29 -1.91
C ILE A 495 -10.60 -3.59 -1.11
N SER A 496 -11.77 -4.24 -1.07
CA SER A 496 -11.96 -5.48 -0.32
C SER A 496 -11.02 -6.58 -0.80
N ILE A 497 -10.94 -6.81 -2.11
CA ILE A 497 -10.07 -7.85 -2.67
C ILE A 497 -8.59 -7.45 -2.65
N ALA A 498 -8.27 -6.17 -2.87
CA ALA A 498 -6.90 -5.67 -2.92
C ALA A 498 -6.13 -5.91 -1.62
N PHE A 499 -6.79 -5.75 -0.47
CA PHE A 499 -6.15 -5.86 0.84
C PHE A 499 -6.54 -7.13 1.60
N GLY A 500 -7.31 -8.04 0.97
CA GLY A 500 -7.84 -9.23 1.64
C GLY A 500 -8.70 -8.87 2.86
N ALA A 501 -9.46 -7.78 2.75
CA ALA A 501 -10.24 -7.24 3.84
C ALA A 501 -11.46 -8.13 4.14
N THR A 502 -11.93 -8.06 5.39
CA THR A 502 -13.13 -8.78 5.83
C THR A 502 -14.32 -7.84 5.89
N THR A 503 -15.49 -8.33 5.50
CA THR A 503 -16.75 -7.60 5.65
C THR A 503 -17.47 -8.04 6.93
N GLN A 504 -17.78 -7.10 7.82
CA GLN A 504 -18.57 -7.32 9.03
C GLN A 504 -19.70 -6.28 9.04
N ASP A 505 -20.96 -6.72 9.16
CA ASP A 505 -22.13 -5.83 9.10
C ASP A 505 -22.14 -4.88 7.87
N ASN A 506 -21.68 -5.39 6.71
CA ASN A 506 -21.46 -4.65 5.45
C ASN A 506 -20.36 -3.57 5.47
N LEU A 507 -19.55 -3.51 6.52
CA LEU A 507 -18.41 -2.62 6.65
C LEU A 507 -17.10 -3.36 6.41
N ILE A 508 -16.12 -2.66 5.83
CA ILE A 508 -14.86 -3.25 5.37
C ILE A 508 -13.77 -3.01 6.42
N TYR A 509 -13.08 -4.08 6.82
CA TYR A 509 -12.00 -4.05 7.82
C TYR A 509 -10.73 -4.75 7.35
N TYR A 510 -9.58 -4.15 7.61
CA TYR A 510 -8.26 -4.76 7.48
C TYR A 510 -7.67 -5.08 8.85
N LYS A 511 -7.56 -6.38 9.22
CA LYS A 511 -7.02 -6.82 10.53
C LYS A 511 -7.58 -6.01 11.72
N ASP A 512 -8.89 -5.78 11.75
CA ASP A 512 -9.64 -4.96 12.73
C ASP A 512 -9.56 -3.43 12.55
N VAL A 513 -8.77 -2.91 11.61
CA VAL A 513 -8.76 -1.48 11.25
C VAL A 513 -9.92 -1.21 10.28
N PRO A 514 -10.84 -0.28 10.59
CA PRO A 514 -11.92 0.09 9.69
C PRO A 514 -11.35 0.82 8.47
N ILE A 515 -11.74 0.38 7.28
CA ILE A 515 -11.34 0.98 6.00
C ILE A 515 -12.54 1.28 5.09
N TYR A 516 -13.72 1.43 5.69
CA TYR A 516 -14.93 1.87 5.00
C TYR A 516 -14.97 3.39 4.89
N GLU A 517 -15.77 3.88 3.95
CA GLU A 517 -15.83 5.26 3.47
C GLU A 517 -15.87 6.32 4.58
N SER A 518 -16.73 6.15 5.60
CA SER A 518 -16.89 7.12 6.68
C SER A 518 -15.77 7.11 7.72
N ALA A 519 -14.97 6.05 7.79
CA ALA A 519 -13.90 5.90 8.77
C ALA A 519 -12.54 6.47 8.33
N VAL A 520 -12.33 6.63 7.02
CA VAL A 520 -11.01 6.95 6.44
C VAL A 520 -11.01 8.29 5.71
N GLU A 521 -9.80 8.80 5.45
CA GLU A 521 -9.60 9.90 4.51
C GLU A 521 -9.17 9.33 3.16
N LEU A 522 -9.87 9.72 2.10
CA LEU A 522 -9.57 9.29 0.73
C LEU A 522 -8.86 10.42 0.00
N ILE A 523 -7.79 10.11 -0.71
CA ILE A 523 -6.99 11.10 -1.43
C ILE A 523 -6.77 10.65 -2.87
N TYR A 524 -7.04 11.54 -3.81
CA TYR A 524 -7.08 11.26 -5.24
C TYR A 524 -6.16 12.17 -6.02
N ASP A 525 -5.72 11.72 -7.20
CA ASP A 525 -5.32 12.67 -8.24
C ASP A 525 -6.53 13.40 -8.85
N ALA A 526 -6.26 14.43 -9.64
CA ALA A 526 -7.30 15.27 -10.22
C ALA A 526 -8.22 14.54 -11.22
N ASP A 527 -7.67 13.60 -12.00
CA ASP A 527 -8.42 12.87 -13.01
C ASP A 527 -9.39 11.86 -12.36
N THR A 528 -8.92 11.15 -11.34
CA THR A 528 -9.71 10.22 -10.53
C THR A 528 -10.83 10.95 -9.79
N ALA A 529 -10.53 12.09 -9.16
CA ALA A 529 -11.53 12.91 -8.49
C ALA A 529 -12.63 13.37 -9.46
N THR A 530 -12.24 13.85 -10.65
CA THR A 530 -13.20 14.29 -11.68
C THR A 530 -14.12 13.14 -12.11
N ASP A 531 -13.57 11.96 -12.36
CA ASP A 531 -14.37 10.79 -12.74
C ASP A 531 -15.34 10.35 -11.64
N ILE A 532 -14.89 10.28 -10.38
CA ILE A 532 -15.74 9.92 -9.26
C ILE A 532 -16.89 10.94 -9.11
N GLN A 533 -16.61 12.25 -9.24
CA GLN A 533 -17.64 13.29 -9.20
C GLN A 533 -18.68 13.11 -10.32
N GLU A 534 -18.23 12.86 -11.56
CA GLU A 534 -19.13 12.60 -12.69
C GLU A 534 -20.00 11.35 -12.46
N GLN A 535 -19.44 10.29 -11.87
CA GLN A 535 -20.18 9.08 -11.55
C GLN A 535 -21.21 9.29 -10.44
N LEU A 536 -20.85 10.04 -9.38
CA LEU A 536 -21.77 10.39 -8.29
C LEU A 536 -22.95 11.22 -8.81
N GLU A 537 -22.69 12.24 -9.64
CA GLU A 537 -23.75 13.06 -10.26
C GLU A 537 -24.70 12.24 -11.15
N ALA A 538 -24.21 11.14 -11.73
CA ALA A 538 -24.98 10.24 -12.57
C ALA A 538 -25.63 9.07 -11.80
N SER A 539 -25.34 8.92 -10.51
CA SER A 539 -25.77 7.80 -9.67
C SER A 539 -26.94 8.20 -8.76
N GLU A 540 -27.66 7.18 -8.25
CA GLU A 540 -28.60 7.35 -7.13
C GLU A 540 -27.92 7.12 -5.76
N SER A 541 -26.70 6.58 -5.75
CA SER A 541 -25.88 6.42 -4.55
C SER A 541 -24.96 7.62 -4.34
N ASN A 542 -24.84 8.04 -3.09
CA ASN A 542 -23.91 9.08 -2.64
C ASN A 542 -22.62 8.50 -2.06
N ASN A 543 -22.39 7.19 -2.20
CA ASN A 543 -21.24 6.48 -1.67
C ASN A 543 -20.19 6.26 -2.76
N ILE A 544 -18.97 6.72 -2.54
CA ILE A 544 -17.81 6.58 -3.42
C ILE A 544 -17.47 5.11 -3.65
N TYR A 545 -17.63 4.24 -2.65
CA TYR A 545 -17.34 2.82 -2.75
C TYR A 545 -18.30 2.08 -3.69
N ASP A 546 -19.44 2.68 -4.05
CA ASP A 546 -20.36 2.16 -5.06
C ASP A 546 -19.97 2.57 -6.49
N MET A 547 -19.01 3.49 -6.66
CA MET A 547 -18.59 3.96 -7.97
C MET A 547 -17.77 2.88 -8.68
N LYS A 548 -17.82 2.88 -10.02
CA LYS A 548 -17.12 1.88 -10.84
C LYS A 548 -15.65 2.21 -10.92
N LEU A 549 -14.83 1.17 -10.74
CA LEU A 549 -13.39 1.27 -10.95
C LEU A 549 -13.08 1.37 -12.45
N LYS A 550 -12.16 2.26 -12.83
CA LYS A 550 -11.63 2.39 -14.21
C LYS A 550 -10.10 2.32 -14.23
N PRO A 551 -9.49 1.89 -15.36
CA PRO A 551 -8.05 1.93 -15.52
C PRO A 551 -7.50 3.34 -15.31
N GLY A 552 -6.35 3.44 -14.64
CA GLY A 552 -5.66 4.72 -14.38
C GLY A 552 -6.14 5.48 -13.15
N MET A 553 -7.20 5.03 -12.45
CA MET A 553 -7.59 5.63 -11.17
C MET A 553 -6.51 5.43 -10.10
N ASN A 554 -6.24 6.47 -9.31
CA ASN A 554 -5.26 6.45 -8.22
C ASN A 554 -5.90 6.92 -6.91
N ILE A 555 -5.95 6.03 -5.91
CA ILE A 555 -6.67 6.26 -4.65
C ILE A 555 -5.76 5.91 -3.46
N LEU A 556 -5.47 6.89 -2.61
CA LEU A 556 -4.86 6.69 -1.30
C LEU A 556 -5.95 6.62 -0.23
N ILE A 557 -5.91 5.58 0.58
CA ILE A 557 -6.78 5.34 1.75
C ILE A 557 -5.92 5.58 2.99
N LYS A 558 -6.13 6.71 3.64
CA LYS A 558 -5.39 7.10 4.84
C LYS A 558 -6.26 6.83 6.07
N CYS A 559 -5.83 5.86 6.87
CA CYS A 559 -6.50 5.53 8.13
C CYS A 559 -6.25 6.62 9.18
N PRO A 560 -7.22 6.87 10.06
CA PRO A 560 -7.07 7.85 11.13
C PRO A 560 -6.14 7.34 12.24
N GLU A 561 -5.49 8.27 12.95
CA GLU A 561 -4.73 7.97 14.18
C GLU A 561 -5.66 7.59 15.34
N ILE A 562 -6.88 8.12 15.31
CA ILE A 562 -7.91 7.90 16.31
C ILE A 562 -9.28 7.83 15.62
N TYR A 563 -10.11 6.87 16.00
CA TYR A 563 -11.43 6.68 15.42
C TYR A 563 -12.45 6.25 16.48
N ASP A 564 -13.59 6.92 16.52
CA ASP A 564 -14.71 6.62 17.42
C ASP A 564 -16.01 6.53 16.63
N ASN A 565 -16.54 5.30 16.52
CA ASN A 565 -17.81 5.00 15.86
C ASN A 565 -18.97 4.80 16.85
N ALA A 566 -18.81 5.19 18.12
CA ALA A 566 -19.82 5.15 19.17
C ALA A 566 -20.50 3.79 19.46
N ASN A 567 -20.03 2.70 18.84
CA ASN A 567 -20.63 1.37 18.93
C ASN A 567 -20.05 0.54 20.10
N GLY A 568 -18.98 1.02 20.73
CA GLY A 568 -18.36 0.45 21.92
C GLY A 568 -19.20 0.58 23.20
N SER A 569 -18.74 -0.06 24.28
CA SER A 569 -19.24 0.24 25.64
C SER A 569 -18.78 1.64 26.05
N TYR A 570 -19.60 2.41 26.77
CA TYR A 570 -19.27 3.77 27.21
C TYR A 570 -17.91 3.86 27.94
N ASP A 571 -17.53 2.81 28.67
CA ASP A 571 -16.25 2.72 29.40
C ASP A 571 -15.02 2.49 28.50
N ASN A 572 -15.21 2.29 27.19
CA ASN A 572 -14.16 2.01 26.19
C ASN A 572 -14.20 3.01 25.02
N ASN A 573 -14.89 4.15 25.17
CA ASN A 573 -14.89 5.17 24.13
C ASN A 573 -13.50 5.78 23.99
N VAL A 574 -13.20 6.15 22.76
CA VAL A 574 -11.89 6.70 22.39
C VAL A 574 -11.78 8.17 22.82
N PHE A 575 -12.92 8.87 22.89
CA PHE A 575 -13.05 10.17 23.53
C PHE A 575 -13.84 10.09 24.84
N ASP A 576 -13.39 10.80 25.88
CA ASP A 576 -14.17 11.04 27.10
C ASP A 576 -15.14 12.20 26.88
N TRP A 577 -16.39 11.85 26.58
CA TRP A 577 -17.41 12.81 26.18
C TRP A 577 -18.14 13.45 27.38
N SER A 578 -18.19 14.77 27.39
CA SER A 578 -18.96 15.60 28.33
C SER A 578 -20.15 16.28 27.63
N TYR A 579 -21.31 16.29 28.31
CA TYR A 579 -22.57 16.87 27.81
C TYR A 579 -23.11 16.22 26.52
N THR A 580 -22.90 14.91 26.44
CA THR A 580 -23.22 14.07 25.29
C THR A 580 -24.13 12.92 25.71
N TYR A 581 -25.07 12.57 24.86
CA TYR A 581 -25.89 11.37 25.04
C TYR A 581 -25.40 10.29 24.08
N SER A 582 -25.03 9.12 24.60
CA SER A 582 -24.63 7.96 23.81
C SER A 582 -25.81 7.05 23.45
N GLY A 583 -25.58 6.08 22.55
CA GLY A 583 -26.59 5.11 22.12
C GLY A 583 -27.72 5.74 21.30
N GLN A 584 -27.43 6.86 20.64
CA GLN A 584 -28.35 7.58 19.77
C GLN A 584 -28.29 7.01 18.36
N ALA A 585 -29.03 7.59 17.41
CA ALA A 585 -28.93 7.16 16.01
C ALA A 585 -27.54 7.51 15.46
N GLY A 586 -26.82 6.49 14.98
CA GLY A 586 -25.56 6.63 14.24
C GLY A 586 -25.76 6.58 12.73
N ILE A 587 -24.69 6.82 11.98
CA ILE A 587 -24.64 6.48 10.55
C ILE A 587 -24.66 4.96 10.39
N GLU A 588 -23.94 4.27 11.28
CA GLU A 588 -23.79 2.83 11.33
C GLU A 588 -24.14 2.33 12.74
N GLY A 589 -25.44 2.18 13.01
CA GLY A 589 -25.92 1.69 14.30
C GLY A 589 -26.09 2.80 15.34
N LYS A 590 -25.18 2.88 16.32
CA LYS A 590 -25.28 3.83 17.44
C LYS A 590 -24.36 5.02 17.21
N GLY A 591 -24.82 6.18 17.62
CA GLY A 591 -24.06 7.44 17.61
C GLY A 591 -24.25 8.21 18.91
N TYR A 592 -23.91 9.50 18.83
CA TYR A 592 -24.05 10.47 19.89
C TYR A 592 -25.10 11.54 19.57
N SER A 593 -25.55 12.27 20.59
CA SER A 593 -26.31 13.51 20.38
C SER A 593 -26.00 14.57 21.43
N THR A 594 -26.23 15.83 21.05
CA THR A 594 -26.22 16.97 21.97
C THR A 594 -27.22 18.03 21.54
N GLY A 595 -27.75 18.79 22.50
CA GLY A 595 -28.58 19.98 22.26
C GLY A 595 -27.85 21.29 22.60
N GLY A 596 -26.55 21.22 22.84
CA GLY A 596 -25.71 22.34 23.28
C GLY A 596 -24.28 22.14 22.82
N THR A 597 -23.31 22.34 23.72
CA THR A 597 -21.91 22.04 23.45
C THR A 597 -21.54 20.69 24.06
N SER A 598 -20.91 19.85 23.26
CA SER A 598 -20.33 18.55 23.63
C SER A 598 -18.81 18.64 23.49
N TYR A 599 -18.08 18.09 24.45
CA TYR A 599 -16.60 18.07 24.48
C TYR A 599 -16.11 16.64 24.56
N GLY A 600 -15.18 16.25 23.71
CA GLY A 600 -14.55 14.93 23.73
C GLY A 600 -13.06 15.08 23.92
N ASP A 601 -12.54 14.73 25.09
CA ASP A 601 -11.10 14.73 25.36
C ASP A 601 -10.49 13.39 24.94
N TRP A 602 -9.26 13.40 24.41
CA TRP A 602 -8.52 12.18 24.11
C TRP A 602 -7.35 12.00 25.10
N GLU A 603 -7.10 10.78 25.56
CA GLU A 603 -5.97 10.51 26.48
C GLU A 603 -4.73 9.94 25.78
N ASN A 604 -4.91 9.25 24.64
CA ASN A 604 -3.86 8.40 24.05
C ASN A 604 -3.36 8.86 22.67
N LEU A 605 -3.78 10.04 22.19
CA LEU A 605 -3.27 10.62 20.95
C LEU A 605 -2.18 11.64 21.24
N VAL A 606 -0.99 11.41 20.69
CA VAL A 606 0.13 12.37 20.73
C VAL A 606 0.15 13.14 19.43
N ILE A 607 -0.27 14.39 19.49
CA ILE A 607 -0.27 15.30 18.36
C ILE A 607 1.14 15.86 18.15
N GLU A 608 1.64 15.74 16.92
CA GLU A 608 2.97 16.23 16.52
C GLU A 608 2.92 17.72 16.18
N GLN A 609 4.02 18.42 16.46
CA GLN A 609 4.18 19.83 16.11
C GLN A 609 4.42 19.97 14.61
N ASN A 610 3.95 21.07 14.02
CA ASN A 610 4.10 21.39 12.59
C ASN A 610 3.63 20.27 11.67
N THR A 611 2.52 19.62 12.01
CA THR A 611 1.93 18.53 11.22
C THR A 611 0.47 18.84 10.90
N ARG A 612 0.05 18.63 9.66
CA ARG A 612 -1.34 18.80 9.24
C ARG A 612 -2.17 17.61 9.69
N TYR A 613 -3.34 17.90 10.25
CA TYR A 613 -4.34 16.92 10.64
C TYR A 613 -5.72 17.33 10.12
N ILE A 614 -6.59 16.34 9.91
CA ILE A 614 -8.02 16.54 9.64
C ILE A 614 -8.81 15.90 10.76
N LEU A 615 -9.71 16.68 11.36
CA LEU A 615 -10.83 16.15 12.14
C LEU A 615 -12.01 15.94 11.19
N SER A 616 -12.50 14.71 11.06
CA SER A 616 -13.74 14.39 10.35
C SER A 616 -14.82 13.89 11.33
N ILE A 617 -16.08 14.24 11.06
CA ILE A 617 -17.24 13.83 11.86
C ILE A 617 -18.50 13.81 11.00
N TYR A 618 -19.33 12.78 11.13
CA TYR A 618 -20.65 12.77 10.50
C TYR A 618 -21.66 13.42 11.43
N VAL A 619 -22.47 14.34 10.90
CA VAL A 619 -23.45 15.11 11.68
C VAL A 619 -24.76 15.22 10.93
N LYS A 620 -25.87 15.20 11.67
CA LYS A 620 -27.19 15.60 11.17
C LYS A 620 -28.03 16.29 12.25
N GLY A 621 -28.96 17.14 11.81
CA GLY A 621 -30.04 17.70 12.60
C GLY A 621 -31.12 16.69 12.95
N PHE A 622 -31.89 16.97 13.99
CA PHE A 622 -33.02 16.14 14.38
C PHE A 622 -34.26 16.29 13.48
N ASP A 623 -34.36 17.40 12.75
CA ASP A 623 -35.44 17.69 11.83
C ASP A 623 -34.92 18.24 10.50
N ALA A 624 -35.82 18.41 9.54
CA ALA A 624 -35.49 18.80 8.17
C ALA A 624 -35.10 20.27 8.00
N PHE A 625 -35.05 21.07 9.09
CA PHE A 625 -34.58 22.44 9.01
C PHE A 625 -33.05 22.50 9.00
N GLU A 626 -32.52 23.59 8.45
CA GLU A 626 -31.09 23.86 8.50
C GLU A 626 -30.70 24.34 9.90
N HIS A 627 -29.70 23.68 10.48
CA HIS A 627 -29.12 24.00 11.77
C HIS A 627 -27.67 24.44 11.60
N GLN A 628 -27.21 25.34 12.48
CA GLN A 628 -25.81 25.78 12.49
C GLN A 628 -25.04 25.02 13.57
N VAL A 629 -23.94 24.40 13.17
CA VAL A 629 -23.07 23.60 14.04
C VAL A 629 -21.67 24.19 14.03
N LYS A 630 -21.05 24.33 15.21
CA LYS A 630 -19.60 24.59 15.30
C LYS A 630 -18.86 23.30 15.57
N LEU A 631 -17.77 23.10 14.85
CA LEU A 631 -16.77 22.08 15.11
C LEU A 631 -15.47 22.76 15.52
N GLY A 632 -14.74 22.19 16.47
CA GLY A 632 -13.45 22.72 16.87
C GLY A 632 -12.49 21.67 17.41
N VAL A 633 -11.21 22.00 17.35
CA VAL A 633 -10.11 21.26 17.99
C VAL A 633 -9.33 22.21 18.89
N GLY A 634 -9.01 21.76 20.11
CA GLY A 634 -8.27 22.55 21.07
C GLY A 634 -8.37 22.02 22.50
N SER A 635 -8.36 22.95 23.46
CA SER A 635 -8.49 22.69 24.89
C SER A 635 -9.35 23.78 25.54
N GLY A 636 -10.04 23.44 26.62
CA GLY A 636 -10.86 24.39 27.39
C GLY A 636 -12.32 24.50 26.92
N ASP A 637 -12.85 25.72 26.83
CA ASP A 637 -14.21 26.01 26.36
C ASP A 637 -14.19 26.13 24.82
N ILE A 638 -15.27 25.79 24.10
CA ILE A 638 -15.29 25.90 22.64
C ILE A 638 -14.99 27.34 22.16
N SER A 639 -15.22 28.36 22.97
CA SER A 639 -14.83 29.75 22.68
C SER A 639 -13.33 30.03 22.78
N THR A 640 -12.56 29.13 23.39
CA THR A 640 -11.10 29.19 23.56
C THR A 640 -10.36 28.14 22.74
N PHE A 641 -11.07 27.33 21.95
CA PHE A 641 -10.46 26.34 21.06
C PHE A 641 -9.61 27.01 19.99
N THR A 642 -8.50 26.37 19.66
CA THR A 642 -7.48 26.92 18.75
C THR A 642 -8.01 27.04 17.33
N HIS A 643 -8.76 26.03 16.86
CA HIS A 643 -9.39 26.01 15.55
C HIS A 643 -10.89 25.74 15.68
N ILE A 644 -11.70 26.58 15.02
CA ILE A 644 -13.16 26.49 15.07
C ILE A 644 -13.72 26.85 13.70
N GLN A 645 -14.66 26.06 13.20
CA GLN A 645 -15.41 26.34 11.99
C GLN A 645 -16.91 26.11 12.19
N THR A 646 -17.73 26.85 11.44
CA THR A 646 -19.19 26.74 11.48
C THR A 646 -19.71 26.13 10.18
N TYR A 647 -20.65 25.20 10.30
CA TYR A 647 -21.26 24.46 9.20
C TYR A 647 -22.78 24.54 9.29
N THR A 648 -23.44 24.34 8.14
CA THR A 648 -24.88 24.18 8.06
C THR A 648 -25.21 22.71 7.86
N VAL A 649 -26.08 22.13 8.69
CA VAL A 649 -26.52 20.75 8.58
C VAL A 649 -28.04 20.62 8.49
N ASN A 650 -28.55 19.53 7.91
CA ASN A 650 -29.98 19.19 7.85
C ASN A 650 -30.24 17.78 8.43
N ASN A 651 -31.40 17.15 8.17
CA ASN A 651 -31.72 15.81 8.70
C ASN A 651 -31.03 14.61 7.99
N GLU A 652 -30.18 14.86 7.02
CA GLU A 652 -29.36 13.85 6.34
C GLU A 652 -27.96 13.82 6.96
N TRP A 653 -27.31 12.66 6.95
CA TRP A 653 -25.95 12.53 7.45
C TRP A 653 -24.98 13.27 6.51
N GLN A 654 -24.18 14.17 7.08
CA GLN A 654 -23.21 14.97 6.34
C GLN A 654 -21.86 14.91 7.05
N ARG A 655 -20.81 14.60 6.30
CA ARG A 655 -19.42 14.65 6.80
C ARG A 655 -18.97 16.11 6.91
N LEU A 656 -18.48 16.49 8.09
CA LEU A 656 -17.87 17.79 8.37
C LEU A 656 -16.37 17.56 8.61
N GLU A 657 -15.54 18.39 7.99
CA GLU A 657 -14.08 18.29 8.09
C GLU A 657 -13.47 19.62 8.53
N LEU A 658 -12.57 19.55 9.50
CA LEU A 658 -11.80 20.69 10.01
C LEU A 658 -10.31 20.34 9.96
N GLU A 659 -9.59 21.01 9.07
CA GLU A 659 -8.13 20.93 9.00
C GLU A 659 -7.49 21.79 10.12
N PHE A 660 -6.46 21.27 10.77
CA PHE A 660 -5.69 21.99 11.77
C PHE A 660 -4.20 21.62 11.75
N ASN A 661 -3.36 22.56 12.17
CA ASN A 661 -1.93 22.35 12.34
C ASN A 661 -1.52 22.80 13.76
N PRO A 662 -1.09 21.88 14.63
CA PRO A 662 -0.53 22.19 15.94
C PRO A 662 0.87 22.77 15.72
N ALA A 663 0.98 24.08 15.55
CA ALA A 663 2.25 24.75 15.26
C ALA A 663 3.34 24.52 16.36
N VAL A 664 3.54 25.47 17.27
CA VAL A 664 4.62 25.39 18.29
C VAL A 664 4.15 24.77 19.61
N ASP A 665 2.85 24.82 19.89
CA ASP A 665 2.29 24.44 21.19
C ASP A 665 1.19 23.38 21.02
N ASN A 666 1.63 22.13 20.83
CA ASN A 666 0.75 20.98 20.75
C ASN A 666 0.01 20.67 22.06
N SER A 667 0.43 21.24 23.21
CA SER A 667 -0.25 21.06 24.50
C SER A 667 -1.66 21.67 24.54
N LYS A 668 -1.98 22.56 23.59
CA LYS A 668 -3.30 23.17 23.43
C LYS A 668 -4.32 22.27 22.73
N PHE A 669 -3.90 21.14 22.17
CA PHE A 669 -4.72 20.22 21.41
C PHE A 669 -4.95 18.96 22.25
N THR A 670 -6.05 18.92 22.98
CA THR A 670 -6.38 17.80 23.89
C THR A 670 -7.77 17.23 23.67
N GLY A 671 -8.59 17.89 22.85
CA GLY A 671 -9.95 17.46 22.62
C GLY A 671 -10.60 18.08 21.39
N VAL A 672 -11.76 17.54 21.08
CA VAL A 672 -12.70 18.00 20.05
C VAL A 672 -13.94 18.60 20.71
N ALA A 673 -14.58 19.54 20.03
CA ALA A 673 -15.85 20.10 20.48
C ALA A 673 -16.83 20.23 19.32
N ILE A 674 -18.09 19.89 19.59
CA ILE A 674 -19.21 20.11 18.69
C ILE A 674 -20.31 20.89 19.40
N GLN A 675 -20.82 21.95 18.78
CA GLN A 675 -21.85 22.81 19.35
C GLN A 675 -23.01 23.03 18.38
N SER A 676 -24.23 22.74 18.84
CA SER A 676 -25.45 23.24 18.23
C SER A 676 -25.68 24.71 18.63
N ILE A 677 -25.62 25.64 17.66
CA ILE A 677 -25.70 27.09 17.94
C ILE A 677 -27.12 27.50 18.35
N ASP A 678 -28.13 26.92 17.70
CA ASP A 678 -29.55 27.22 17.94
C ASP A 678 -30.15 26.38 19.09
N ARG A 679 -29.34 25.51 19.72
CA ARG A 679 -29.74 24.56 20.77
C ARG A 679 -30.75 23.50 20.30
N SER A 680 -30.82 23.27 19.00
CA SER A 680 -31.47 22.08 18.44
C SER A 680 -30.67 20.83 18.79
N THR A 681 -31.34 19.68 18.84
CA THR A 681 -30.63 18.40 18.94
C THR A 681 -29.93 18.10 17.63
N ILE A 682 -28.64 17.83 17.70
CA ILE A 682 -27.85 17.27 16.60
C ILE A 682 -27.39 15.87 16.98
N TYR A 683 -27.32 14.99 15.99
CA TYR A 683 -26.73 13.66 16.08
C TYR A 683 -25.37 13.68 15.40
N PHE A 684 -24.41 12.95 15.96
CA PHE A 684 -23.08 12.84 15.38
C PHE A 684 -22.47 11.46 15.60
N ASP A 685 -21.60 11.05 14.68
CA ASP A 685 -21.00 9.71 14.63
C ASP A 685 -19.69 9.73 13.82
N ASP A 686 -18.96 8.61 13.82
CA ASP A 686 -17.71 8.38 13.06
C ASP A 686 -16.72 9.55 13.17
N ILE A 687 -16.25 9.79 14.39
CA ILE A 687 -15.28 10.85 14.69
C ILE A 687 -13.88 10.32 14.42
N ALA A 688 -13.14 10.96 13.50
CA ALA A 688 -11.79 10.56 13.15
C ALA A 688 -10.81 11.74 13.19
N ILE A 689 -9.57 11.49 13.63
CA ILE A 689 -8.45 12.43 13.42
C ILE A 689 -7.39 11.73 12.57
N THR A 690 -7.16 12.26 11.37
CA THR A 690 -6.23 11.71 10.40
C THR A 690 -4.99 12.57 10.27
N LYS A 691 -3.81 11.97 10.41
CA LYS A 691 -2.52 12.60 10.19
C LYS A 691 -2.24 12.68 8.68
N LEU A 692 -1.88 13.86 8.19
CA LEU A 692 -1.47 14.09 6.80
C LEU A 692 0.07 14.22 6.72
N ASN A 693 0.57 15.30 6.14
CA ASN A 693 1.99 15.63 6.04
C ASN A 693 2.41 16.63 7.13
N PRO A 694 3.69 16.59 7.55
CA PRO A 694 4.37 17.74 8.13
C PRO A 694 4.18 18.99 7.27
N GLU A 695 3.96 20.12 7.92
CA GLU A 695 3.91 21.45 7.31
C GLU A 695 4.50 22.45 8.30
N ILE A 696 5.69 22.95 7.98
CA ILE A 696 6.35 23.99 8.77
C ILE A 696 5.66 25.32 8.49
N ILE A 697 4.78 25.73 9.39
CA ILE A 697 4.18 27.06 9.36
C ILE A 697 5.07 28.01 10.14
N ILE A 698 5.80 28.87 9.43
CA ILE A 698 6.55 29.95 10.05
C ILE A 698 5.57 31.07 10.44
N THR A 699 5.49 31.32 11.73
CA THR A 699 4.59 32.23 12.45
C THR A 699 5.40 33.22 13.30
N GLU A 700 4.74 34.25 13.83
CA GLU A 700 5.41 35.17 14.76
C GLU A 700 5.92 34.42 16.02
N ASP A 701 5.17 33.43 16.51
CA ASP A 701 5.54 32.65 17.68
C ASP A 701 6.72 31.69 17.43
N THR A 702 6.83 31.06 16.25
CA THR A 702 8.00 30.24 15.88
C THR A 702 9.27 31.09 15.83
N ILE A 703 9.21 32.25 15.17
CA ILE A 703 10.34 33.20 15.12
C ILE A 703 10.73 33.62 16.54
N LYS A 704 9.75 33.95 17.38
CA LYS A 704 10.02 34.36 18.76
C LYS A 704 10.63 33.24 19.60
N ALA A 705 10.11 32.02 19.50
CA ALA A 705 10.61 30.85 20.24
C ALA A 705 12.04 30.48 19.81
N ALA A 706 12.38 30.64 18.53
CA ALA A 706 13.71 30.39 18.03
C ALA A 706 14.76 31.35 18.60
N HIS A 707 14.38 32.56 19.04
CA HIS A 707 15.33 33.59 19.49
C HIS A 707 15.38 33.71 21.01
N THR A 708 16.55 33.46 21.58
CA THR A 708 16.81 33.64 23.01
C THR A 708 17.94 34.66 23.24
N VAL A 709 17.69 35.68 24.06
CA VAL A 709 18.74 36.65 24.46
C VAL A 709 19.79 35.95 25.33
N LYS A 710 21.04 35.88 24.85
CA LYS A 710 22.18 35.34 25.61
C LYS A 710 22.81 36.39 26.49
N SER A 711 23.13 37.55 25.92
CA SER A 711 23.75 38.65 26.66
C SER A 711 23.63 39.97 25.90
N TRP A 712 23.76 41.07 26.63
CA TRP A 712 23.83 42.42 26.07
C TRP A 712 25.28 42.87 26.01
N ASN A 713 25.69 43.51 24.91
CA ASN A 713 27.01 44.12 24.79
C ASN A 713 26.92 45.57 25.30
N ILE A 714 27.56 45.84 26.43
CA ILE A 714 27.52 47.15 27.10
C ILE A 714 28.95 47.71 27.17
N ASP A 715 29.15 48.91 26.63
CA ASP A 715 30.37 49.68 26.84
C ASP A 715 30.26 50.45 28.17
N GLU A 716 30.83 49.86 29.22
CA GLU A 716 30.87 50.43 30.58
C GLU A 716 31.66 51.75 30.66
N SER A 717 32.47 52.11 29.65
CA SER A 717 33.25 53.36 29.67
C SER A 717 32.41 54.59 29.32
N VAL A 718 31.30 54.38 28.59
CA VAL A 718 30.40 55.44 28.13
C VAL A 718 28.95 55.21 28.53
N ASN A 719 28.63 54.07 29.16
CA ASN A 719 27.29 53.63 29.58
C ASN A 719 26.33 53.44 28.39
N TYR A 720 26.81 52.76 27.33
CA TYR A 720 26.04 52.51 26.11
C TYR A 720 25.83 51.02 25.88
N VAL A 721 24.66 50.65 25.34
CA VAL A 721 24.36 49.34 24.79
C VAL A 721 24.75 49.36 23.32
N ASP A 722 25.78 48.60 22.98
CA ASP A 722 26.34 48.49 21.62
C ASP A 722 25.69 47.36 20.81
N GLY A 723 24.93 46.47 21.46
CA GLY A 723 24.18 45.42 20.78
C GLY A 723 23.70 44.30 21.69
N VAL A 724 23.18 43.25 21.08
CA VAL A 724 22.68 42.05 21.76
C VAL A 724 23.18 40.78 21.07
N TYR A 725 23.57 39.79 21.88
CA TYR A 725 23.85 38.44 21.41
C TYR A 725 22.59 37.60 21.57
N LEU A 726 22.09 37.07 20.44
CA LEU A 726 20.93 36.21 20.36
C LEU A 726 21.39 34.79 20.02
N HIS A 727 20.86 33.81 20.72
CA HIS A 727 20.89 32.41 20.29
C HIS A 727 19.68 32.13 19.43
N VAL A 728 19.90 31.52 18.28
CA VAL A 728 18.85 31.21 17.31
C VAL A 728 18.86 29.72 17.01
N GLU A 729 17.75 29.04 17.32
CA GLU A 729 17.61 27.59 17.12
C GLU A 729 16.12 27.22 16.96
N PRO A 730 15.67 26.72 15.79
CA PRO A 730 16.43 26.59 14.54
C PRO A 730 16.74 27.95 13.88
N ASP A 731 17.76 28.00 13.02
CA ASP A 731 18.26 29.25 12.43
C ASP A 731 17.40 29.79 11.27
N TYR A 732 16.26 30.41 11.59
CA TYR A 732 15.46 31.11 10.59
C TYR A 732 16.20 32.35 10.06
N VAL A 733 16.32 32.45 8.73
CA VAL A 733 17.03 33.57 8.07
C VAL A 733 16.21 34.86 8.16
N CYS A 734 16.42 35.60 9.24
CA CYS A 734 15.78 36.90 9.51
C CYS A 734 16.72 38.07 9.22
N GLU A 735 16.16 39.22 8.86
CA GLU A 735 16.81 40.52 9.07
C GLU A 735 16.46 41.07 10.46
N TYR A 736 17.17 42.08 10.94
CA TYR A 736 16.87 42.68 12.25
C TYR A 736 16.52 44.15 12.12
N LYS A 737 15.42 44.54 12.75
CA LYS A 737 14.96 45.91 12.89
C LYS A 737 15.18 46.38 14.32
N LEU A 738 15.72 47.58 14.49
CA LEU A 738 15.92 48.19 15.80
C LEU A 738 14.99 49.39 15.99
N VAL A 739 14.27 49.42 17.10
CA VAL A 739 13.56 50.60 17.59
C VAL A 739 14.22 51.04 18.87
N ALA A 740 14.70 52.28 18.94
CA ALA A 740 15.38 52.82 20.12
C ALA A 740 14.94 54.26 20.40
N ALA A 741 14.56 54.55 21.65
CA ALA A 741 13.91 55.79 22.06
C ALA A 741 12.59 56.05 21.30
N ASP A 742 11.78 55.01 21.12
CA ASP A 742 10.51 55.04 20.36
C ASP A 742 10.65 55.45 18.88
N GLU A 743 11.86 55.52 18.36
CA GLU A 743 12.16 55.83 16.95
C GLU A 743 12.66 54.58 16.23
N ASP A 744 12.09 54.35 15.04
CA ASP A 744 12.54 53.31 14.12
C ASP A 744 13.93 53.67 13.56
N ARG A 745 14.93 52.82 13.83
CA ARG A 745 16.32 52.99 13.39
C ARG A 745 16.63 52.26 12.09
N GLY A 746 15.65 51.57 11.50
CA GLY A 746 15.78 50.81 10.26
C GLY A 746 16.04 49.32 10.48
N THR A 747 16.18 48.62 9.36
CA THR A 747 16.41 47.17 9.26
C THR A 747 17.77 46.91 8.63
N HIS A 748 18.57 46.01 9.20
CA HIS A 748 19.84 45.59 8.64
C HIS A 748 19.90 44.06 8.45
N PRO A 749 20.71 43.58 7.47
CA PRO A 749 20.98 42.16 7.30
C PRO A 749 21.60 41.54 8.55
N ARG A 750 21.31 40.26 8.80
CA ARG A 750 21.91 39.52 9.92
C ARG A 750 23.39 39.23 9.72
N TYR A 751 24.10 39.10 10.84
CA TYR A 751 25.36 38.38 10.91
C TYR A 751 25.11 36.87 10.91
N ALA A 752 26.04 36.10 10.34
CA ALA A 752 25.98 34.64 10.45
C ALA A 752 26.16 34.22 11.92
N PRO A 753 25.35 33.28 12.44
CA PRO A 753 25.54 32.73 13.78
C PRO A 753 26.87 31.99 13.88
N ASP A 754 27.45 31.95 15.07
CA ASP A 754 28.62 31.15 15.39
C ASP A 754 28.26 29.66 15.58
N ALA A 755 29.27 28.82 15.83
CA ALA A 755 29.10 27.37 16.00
C ALA A 755 28.21 26.97 17.20
N SER A 756 27.82 27.91 18.05
CA SER A 756 26.86 27.69 19.14
C SER A 756 25.45 28.16 18.81
N GLY A 757 25.19 28.62 17.59
CA GLY A 757 23.91 29.24 17.20
C GLY A 757 23.78 30.68 17.66
N THR A 758 24.86 31.33 18.11
CA THR A 758 24.80 32.71 18.64
C THR A 758 25.17 33.71 17.54
N LEU A 759 24.30 34.69 17.29
CA LEU A 759 24.57 35.84 16.41
C LEU A 759 24.51 37.17 17.17
N TYR A 760 25.16 38.19 16.62
CA TYR A 760 25.23 39.52 17.22
C TYR A 760 24.41 40.52 16.41
N VAL A 761 23.50 41.25 17.06
CA VAL A 761 22.82 42.41 16.49
C VAL A 761 23.55 43.67 16.94
N ASN A 762 24.31 44.27 16.02
CA ASN A 762 25.21 45.38 16.30
C ASN A 762 24.49 46.74 16.21
N TYR A 763 24.23 47.38 17.35
CA TYR A 763 23.51 48.65 17.41
C TYR A 763 24.28 49.82 16.78
N THR A 764 25.61 49.74 16.73
CA THR A 764 26.45 50.81 16.16
C THR A 764 26.16 51.05 14.68
N GLU A 765 25.64 50.04 13.96
CA GLU A 765 25.25 50.14 12.55
C GLU A 765 23.95 50.92 12.34
N TYR A 766 23.10 50.97 13.37
CA TYR A 766 21.82 51.67 13.38
C TYR A 766 21.96 53.12 13.88
N ASN A 767 23.14 53.52 14.35
CA ASN A 767 23.37 54.83 14.97
C ASN A 767 24.79 55.39 14.70
N ALA A 768 25.16 55.47 13.43
CA ALA A 768 26.35 56.19 12.95
C ALA A 768 27.68 55.81 13.66
N GLY A 769 27.84 54.56 14.07
CA GLY A 769 29.03 54.04 14.73
C GLY A 769 29.01 54.14 16.26
N HIS A 770 27.89 54.50 16.88
CA HIS A 770 27.73 54.59 18.33
C HIS A 770 26.59 53.68 18.81
N GLY A 771 26.70 53.05 19.98
CA GLY A 771 25.56 52.39 20.62
C GLY A 771 24.48 53.38 21.08
N PHE A 772 23.54 52.90 21.89
CA PHE A 772 22.53 53.74 22.55
C PHE A 772 22.82 53.85 24.04
N SER A 773 22.50 54.98 24.67
CA SER A 773 22.61 55.12 26.14
C SER A 773 21.89 53.97 26.84
N GLU A 774 22.45 53.43 27.93
CA GLU A 774 21.83 52.38 28.75
C GLU A 774 20.44 52.78 29.28
N ASN A 775 20.15 54.09 29.33
CA ASN A 775 18.86 54.65 29.72
C ASN A 775 17.83 54.68 28.57
N THR A 776 18.20 54.25 27.38
CA THR A 776 17.33 54.24 26.19
C THR A 776 16.64 52.88 26.06
N HIS A 777 15.31 52.87 26.17
CA HIS A 777 14.50 51.70 25.84
C HIS A 777 14.71 51.30 24.38
N SER A 778 15.05 50.03 24.17
CA SER A 778 15.41 49.50 22.85
C SER A 778 14.73 48.15 22.61
N LEU A 779 14.20 47.97 21.40
CA LEU A 779 13.45 46.81 20.95
C LEU A 779 14.06 46.27 19.66
N VAL A 780 14.42 44.99 19.66
CA VAL A 780 14.93 44.28 18.49
C VAL A 780 13.84 43.40 17.92
N TYR A 781 13.52 43.61 16.66
CA TYR A 781 12.55 42.82 15.92
C TYR A 781 13.26 41.97 14.88
N ALA A 782 12.96 40.67 14.84
CA ALA A 782 13.30 39.81 13.72
C ALA A 782 12.29 40.03 12.58
N VAL A 783 12.79 40.20 11.36
CA VAL A 783 12.01 40.43 10.15
C VAL A 783 12.18 39.22 9.26
N TYR A 784 11.15 38.38 9.23
CA TYR A 784 11.08 37.22 8.34
C TYR A 784 10.21 37.55 7.10
N PRO A 785 10.59 37.13 5.88
CA PRO A 785 9.80 37.41 4.69
C PRO A 785 8.34 36.97 4.82
N GLY A 786 7.40 37.89 4.58
CA GLY A 786 5.95 37.61 4.63
C GLY A 786 5.32 37.70 6.02
N LEU A 787 6.10 37.89 7.10
CA LEU A 787 5.59 38.11 8.46
C LEU A 787 5.72 39.58 8.90
N SER A 788 4.90 39.98 9.87
CA SER A 788 5.13 41.25 10.58
C SER A 788 6.41 41.14 11.43
N PRO A 789 7.16 42.24 11.66
CA PRO A 789 8.34 42.22 12.51
C PRO A 789 8.04 41.69 13.92
N VAL A 790 8.76 40.66 14.35
CA VAL A 790 8.54 39.92 15.60
C VAL A 790 9.50 40.40 16.67
N LEU A 791 9.00 40.83 17.83
CA LEU A 791 9.87 41.27 18.93
C LEU A 791 10.63 40.06 19.52
N VAL A 792 11.96 40.09 19.42
CA VAL A 792 12.86 39.00 19.88
C VAL A 792 13.80 39.40 21.02
N ALA A 793 14.03 40.70 21.22
CA ALA A 793 14.76 41.20 22.38
C ALA A 793 14.27 42.58 22.81
N GLU A 794 14.26 42.81 24.12
CA GLU A 794 13.88 44.08 24.72
C GLU A 794 14.91 44.47 25.79
N TRP A 795 15.48 45.67 25.65
CA TRP A 795 16.29 46.31 26.67
C TRP A 795 15.43 47.33 27.41
N VAL A 796 15.14 47.05 28.68
CA VAL A 796 14.45 47.99 29.58
C VAL A 796 15.51 48.67 30.46
N PRO A 797 15.57 50.01 30.47
CA PRO A 797 16.44 50.75 31.37
C PRO A 797 16.22 50.35 32.83
N SER A 798 17.29 50.09 33.56
CA SER A 798 17.27 49.75 34.98
C SER A 798 16.92 50.93 35.89
#